data_AF-A0A971R541-F1
#
_entry.id   AF-A0A971R541-F1
#
_cell.length_a   1.000
_cell.length_b   1.000
_cell.length_c   1.000
_cell.angle_alpha   90.00
_cell.angle_beta   90.00
_cell.angle_gamma   90.00
#
_symmetry.space_group_name_H-M   'P 1'
#
loop_
_entity.id
_entity.type
_entity.pdbx_description
1 polymer ?
#
loop_
_entity_poly.entity_id
_entity_poly.type
_entity_poly.pdbx_seq_one_letter_code
_entity_poly.pdbx_strand_id
1 'polypeptide(L)'
;MDNEVESRYVVPDRLLFARLVALRSLGAYALSPQGASRPVDEYLDSQGRALTRQGWACRLRHDGSRWVATLKGPRSGEGAVHTRPEIEVTLPGAIRDYAQWPQGELRDKVSELCGGSPLGTLLLIEQRRRNRTVLDGERVVATLSLDRVRCQGRGLHHESYMLECELEPDGAVQDLDNIDALLVSDYDLLPEPRSKLRRALDLIERGGLPDTDLRQRLRPVAPRELLARYGADLAQAEMVAALALQLYDGLQQAHGLNQHARQLVETAALLTALGGIGSSEPGHLVARDLALRHRFVDLDDADEQVVAAALFLQRKAVSPDRVAEALPGSWSPEERRRALTVAALVRVAAAIGRSQGVTIAGVHVADGAMHVLLAGADNQRAAARAGRRSDLWAMLHATRLEWGLLSSDGDVLLSTTAGQKLLGLNPWDAMPTAARKVLSYWYRQTRAHEAGTRLGEDPEELHDMRVATRRMRSALNLFRGYVTGPAIARVGERLRRAGAALGAVRDLDVAIARAEAFADEHEGLDLTPLLRRWRRRRDRARQALVRYLDSREYVRFQQSMAELLASLETEEGWARGTLAVGTLAPKMLYVQNAVVTGYGAVLDNAPVQLLHALRIDAKRLRYGLEFFREVLPDELQALIPVVVRLQDHLGELHDEYVAMTMIDETLRGHERARSSAGALAYREACVAREQALEKAFGEAWKAFRAQKSRRLLKRQLAVQGDL
;
A
#
# COMPACT_ATOMS: atom_id res chain seq x y z
N MET A 1 30.76 -9.75 54.06
CA MET A 1 30.00 -8.99 53.05
C MET A 1 30.92 -8.19 52.13
N ASP A 2 30.89 -8.50 50.84
CA ASP A 2 31.50 -7.67 49.80
C ASP A 2 30.46 -6.68 49.26
N ASN A 3 30.93 -5.53 48.77
CA ASN A 3 30.09 -4.51 48.16
C ASN A 3 30.17 -4.60 46.64
N GLU A 4 29.07 -4.97 46.00
CA GLU A 4 28.92 -4.99 44.55
C GLU A 4 28.61 -3.55 44.07
N VAL A 5 29.36 -3.03 43.08
CA VAL A 5 29.09 -1.75 42.42
C VAL A 5 28.61 -2.03 41.00
N GLU A 6 27.33 -1.76 40.73
CA GLU A 6 26.71 -2.03 39.42
C GLU A 6 25.83 -0.88 38.92
N SER A 7 25.77 -0.71 37.60
CA SER A 7 24.77 0.11 36.92
C SER A 7 23.74 -0.78 36.20
N ARG A 8 22.46 -0.38 36.18
CA ARG A 8 21.37 -1.17 35.59
C ARG A 8 20.51 -0.34 34.64
N TYR A 9 20.16 -0.96 33.52
CA TYR A 9 19.37 -0.37 32.46
C TYR A 9 18.27 -1.28 31.94
N VAL A 10 17.19 -0.67 31.46
CA VAL A 10 16.25 -1.32 30.53
C VAL A 10 16.68 -1.01 29.10
N VAL A 11 16.71 -2.06 28.28
CA VAL A 11 16.90 -1.94 26.83
C VAL A 11 15.51 -1.83 26.17
N PRO A 12 15.20 -0.75 25.43
CA PRO A 12 13.86 -0.46 24.91
C PRO A 12 13.21 -1.56 24.05
N ASP A 13 14.02 -2.35 23.35
CA ASP A 13 13.53 -3.35 22.41
C ASP A 13 14.55 -4.46 22.12
N ARG A 14 14.06 -5.52 21.50
CA ARG A 14 14.84 -6.73 21.18
C ARG A 14 15.93 -6.50 20.12
N LEU A 15 15.73 -5.59 19.17
CA LEU A 15 16.68 -5.36 18.08
C LEU A 15 17.91 -4.62 18.61
N LEU A 16 17.68 -3.59 19.42
CA LEU A 16 18.76 -2.92 20.14
C LEU A 16 19.48 -3.89 21.09
N PHE A 17 18.75 -4.73 21.83
CA PHE A 17 19.34 -5.78 22.66
C PHE A 17 20.24 -6.73 21.85
N ALA A 18 19.76 -7.21 20.70
CA ALA A 18 20.54 -8.09 19.83
C ALA A 18 21.82 -7.40 19.30
N ARG A 19 21.73 -6.10 18.98
CA ARG A 19 22.90 -5.30 18.58
C ARG A 19 23.91 -5.20 19.72
N LEU A 20 23.47 -4.86 20.93
CA LEU A 20 24.35 -4.77 22.10
C LEU A 20 25.05 -6.11 22.38
N VAL A 21 24.33 -7.23 22.24
CA VAL A 21 24.91 -8.58 22.33
C VAL A 21 25.96 -8.84 21.25
N ALA A 22 25.90 -8.20 20.09
CA ALA A 22 26.83 -8.39 18.98
C ALA A 22 28.02 -7.41 18.99
N LEU A 23 28.02 -6.40 19.87
CA LEU A 23 29.10 -5.41 19.95
C LEU A 23 30.44 -6.08 20.26
N ARG A 24 31.48 -5.52 19.64
CA ARG A 24 32.90 -5.88 19.84
C ARG A 24 33.66 -4.82 20.64
N SER A 25 33.13 -3.60 20.68
CA SER A 25 33.65 -2.49 21.47
C SER A 25 32.51 -1.57 21.91
N LEU A 26 32.77 -0.83 22.99
CA LEU A 26 31.93 0.25 23.50
C LEU A 26 32.85 1.45 23.76
N GLY A 27 32.82 2.45 22.89
CA GLY A 27 33.83 3.52 22.89
C GLY A 27 35.25 2.95 22.73
N ALA A 28 36.13 3.26 23.67
CA ALA A 28 37.51 2.76 23.70
C ALA A 28 37.62 1.33 24.26
N TYR A 29 36.59 0.81 24.93
CA TYR A 29 36.65 -0.49 25.60
C TYR A 29 36.39 -1.64 24.62
N ALA A 30 37.20 -2.70 24.69
CA ALA A 30 36.96 -3.93 23.95
C ALA A 30 35.99 -4.85 24.71
N LEU A 31 35.13 -5.55 23.98
CA LEU A 31 34.14 -6.47 24.55
C LEU A 31 34.43 -7.90 24.10
N SER A 32 34.71 -8.80 25.04
CA SER A 32 34.91 -10.23 24.76
C SER A 32 33.75 -11.09 25.28
N PRO A 33 33.23 -12.06 24.52
CA PRO A 33 32.20 -12.99 24.99
C PRO A 33 32.74 -13.84 26.16
N GLN A 34 32.01 -13.84 27.28
CA GLN A 34 32.33 -14.67 28.45
C GLN A 34 31.44 -15.94 28.54
N GLY A 35 30.37 -16.00 27.74
CA GLY A 35 29.50 -17.18 27.66
C GLY A 35 28.01 -16.84 27.69
N ALA A 36 27.18 -17.88 27.83
CA ALA A 36 25.74 -17.74 27.94
C ALA A 36 25.18 -18.73 28.94
N SER A 37 24.26 -18.27 29.77
CA SER A 37 23.61 -19.09 30.78
C SER A 37 22.09 -18.87 30.76
N ARG A 38 21.36 -19.78 31.43
CA ARG A 38 19.90 -19.70 31.57
C ARG A 38 19.51 -19.82 33.05
N PRO A 39 19.91 -18.86 33.90
CA PRO A 39 19.65 -18.98 35.32
C PRO A 39 18.14 -18.90 35.57
N VAL A 40 17.69 -19.75 36.49
CA VAL A 40 16.36 -19.69 37.09
C VAL A 40 16.56 -19.26 38.54
N ASP A 41 16.03 -18.10 38.88
CA ASP A 41 16.07 -17.55 40.23
C ASP A 41 14.77 -17.86 40.95
N GLU A 42 14.87 -18.63 42.03
CA GLU A 42 13.80 -18.79 43.00
C GLU A 42 14.01 -17.81 44.15
N TYR A 43 13.22 -16.74 44.17
CA TYR A 43 13.27 -15.77 45.26
C TYR A 43 12.51 -16.30 46.46
N LEU A 44 13.11 -16.18 47.63
CA LEU A 44 12.60 -16.70 48.89
C LEU A 44 12.30 -15.55 49.87
N ASP A 45 11.21 -15.68 50.60
CA ASP A 45 10.89 -14.78 51.73
C ASP A 45 10.02 -15.53 52.75
N SER A 46 9.89 -14.98 53.95
CA SER A 46 8.94 -15.51 54.94
C SER A 46 7.50 -15.21 54.50
N GLN A 47 6.52 -15.91 55.10
CA GLN A 47 5.09 -15.68 54.82
C GLN A 47 4.69 -14.20 55.01
N GLY A 48 5.34 -13.50 55.95
CA GLY A 48 5.13 -12.08 56.21
C GLY A 48 5.97 -11.13 55.34
N ARG A 49 6.76 -11.60 54.38
CA ARG A 49 7.72 -10.80 53.59
C ARG A 49 8.74 -10.04 54.45
N ALA A 50 9.33 -10.70 55.44
CA ALA A 50 10.25 -10.08 56.38
C ALA A 50 11.51 -9.52 55.69
N LEU A 51 12.05 -10.23 54.69
CA LEU A 51 13.24 -9.79 53.96
C LEU A 51 12.90 -8.59 53.08
N THR A 52 11.88 -8.72 52.23
CA THR A 52 11.49 -7.66 51.28
C THR A 52 11.11 -6.37 52.00
N ARG A 53 10.41 -6.45 53.14
CA ARG A 53 10.04 -5.26 53.95
C ARG A 53 11.26 -4.51 54.52
N GLN A 54 12.37 -5.22 54.72
CA GLN A 54 13.63 -4.64 55.20
C GLN A 54 14.60 -4.30 54.06
N GLY A 55 14.17 -4.42 52.79
CA GLY A 55 15.01 -4.12 51.62
C GLY A 55 16.01 -5.22 51.26
N TRP A 56 15.85 -6.42 51.82
CA TRP A 56 16.70 -7.58 51.52
C TRP A 56 16.04 -8.51 50.50
N ALA A 57 16.86 -9.14 49.66
CA ALA A 57 16.43 -10.14 48.68
C ALA A 57 17.25 -11.42 48.84
N CYS A 58 16.56 -12.54 49.06
CA CYS A 58 17.18 -13.87 49.09
C CYS A 58 16.76 -14.64 47.83
N ARG A 59 17.73 -15.23 47.13
CA ARG A 59 17.48 -16.10 45.97
C ARG A 59 18.22 -17.42 46.09
N LEU A 60 17.59 -18.48 45.60
CA LEU A 60 18.24 -19.72 45.21
C LEU A 60 18.35 -19.74 43.68
N ARG A 61 19.58 -19.87 43.18
CA ARG A 61 19.86 -19.98 41.74
C ARG A 61 20.44 -21.34 41.43
N HIS A 62 19.94 -21.95 40.36
CA HIS A 62 20.64 -23.03 39.68
C HIS A 62 21.34 -22.46 38.44
N ASP A 63 22.67 -22.46 38.45
CA ASP A 63 23.47 -21.90 37.34
C ASP A 63 23.74 -22.90 36.20
N GLY A 64 23.23 -24.14 36.34
CA GLY A 64 23.41 -25.25 35.41
C GLY A 64 24.36 -26.33 35.94
N SER A 65 25.17 -26.03 36.96
CA SER A 65 26.14 -26.95 37.55
C SER A 65 26.06 -27.05 39.07
N ARG A 66 25.68 -25.96 39.74
CA ARG A 66 25.61 -25.87 41.20
C ARG A 66 24.40 -25.05 41.64
N TRP A 67 24.02 -25.24 42.90
CA TRP A 67 23.03 -24.41 43.58
C TRP A 67 23.76 -23.32 44.35
N VAL A 68 23.29 -22.07 44.24
CA VAL A 68 23.86 -20.93 44.96
C VAL A 68 22.74 -20.21 45.68
N ALA A 69 22.90 -20.02 46.99
CA ALA A 69 22.09 -19.10 47.78
C ALA A 69 22.77 -17.74 47.81
N THR A 70 22.02 -16.70 47.48
CA THR A 70 22.50 -15.31 47.49
C THR A 70 21.58 -14.48 48.37
N LEU A 71 22.16 -13.72 49.29
CA LEU A 71 21.46 -12.69 50.07
C LEU A 71 22.01 -11.31 49.66
N LYS A 72 21.14 -10.46 49.11
CA LYS A 72 21.46 -9.10 48.67
C LYS A 72 20.75 -8.08 49.57
N GLY A 73 21.51 -7.12 50.09
CA GLY A 73 20.99 -6.13 51.03
C GLY A 73 20.45 -4.85 50.40
N PRO A 74 20.07 -3.88 51.27
CA PRO A 74 19.52 -2.61 50.84
C PRO A 74 20.49 -1.85 49.94
N ARG A 75 19.91 -1.15 48.96
CA ARG A 75 20.63 -0.37 47.98
C ARG A 75 21.10 0.97 48.58
N SER A 76 22.32 1.38 48.25
CA SER A 76 22.85 2.73 48.48
C SER A 76 23.30 3.36 47.15
N GLY A 77 23.09 4.67 46.96
CA GLY A 77 23.38 5.40 45.72
C GLY A 77 22.14 5.97 45.00
N GLU A 78 22.36 6.94 44.10
CA GLU A 78 21.34 7.60 43.27
C GLU A 78 21.42 7.15 41.79
N GLY A 79 20.27 7.03 41.12
CA GLY A 79 20.23 6.69 39.69
C GLY A 79 20.51 5.22 39.35
N ALA A 80 21.24 5.01 38.23
CA ALA A 80 21.59 3.69 37.67
C ALA A 80 22.64 2.96 38.51
N VAL A 81 23.69 3.69 38.93
CA VAL A 81 24.78 3.19 39.76
C VAL A 81 24.28 2.95 41.17
N HIS A 82 24.61 1.79 41.72
CA HIS A 82 24.31 1.48 43.11
C HIS A 82 25.33 0.52 43.71
N THR A 83 25.46 0.64 45.02
CA THR A 83 26.23 -0.28 45.84
C THR A 83 25.30 -1.01 46.78
N ARG A 84 25.52 -2.31 46.95
CA ARG A 84 24.82 -3.12 47.95
C ARG A 84 25.73 -4.21 48.53
N PRO A 85 25.52 -4.60 49.79
CA PRO A 85 26.17 -5.77 50.34
C PRO A 85 25.59 -7.04 49.71
N GLU A 86 26.47 -7.97 49.37
CA GLU A 86 26.12 -9.29 48.86
C GLU A 86 26.84 -10.38 49.65
N ILE A 87 26.14 -11.51 49.86
CA ILE A 87 26.70 -12.74 50.41
C ILE A 87 26.22 -13.89 49.53
N GLU A 88 27.16 -14.71 49.04
CA GLU A 88 26.85 -15.92 48.27
C GLU A 88 27.43 -17.18 48.92
N VAL A 89 26.65 -18.26 48.92
CA VAL A 89 27.08 -19.58 49.41
C VAL A 89 26.66 -20.66 48.41
N THR A 90 27.59 -21.54 48.04
CA THR A 90 27.27 -22.72 47.22
C THR A 90 26.61 -23.79 48.08
N LEU A 91 25.51 -24.34 47.59
CA LEU A 91 24.71 -25.38 48.22
C LEU A 91 24.84 -26.72 47.49
N PRO A 92 24.71 -27.85 48.21
CA PRO A 92 24.73 -29.17 47.60
C PRO A 92 23.44 -29.52 46.83
N GLY A 93 22.39 -28.70 46.94
CA GLY A 93 21.09 -28.94 46.30
C GLY A 93 20.12 -27.77 46.46
N ALA A 94 18.88 -27.96 46.00
CA ALA A 94 17.78 -26.99 46.10
C ALA A 94 17.19 -26.93 47.53
N ILE A 95 18.01 -26.50 48.50
CA ILE A 95 17.65 -26.48 49.92
C ILE A 95 16.97 -25.14 50.23
N ARG A 96 15.66 -25.15 50.51
CA ARG A 96 14.89 -23.94 50.89
C ARG A 96 14.96 -23.62 52.38
N ASP A 97 15.10 -24.66 53.19
CA ASP A 97 15.26 -24.51 54.64
C ASP A 97 16.68 -24.00 54.94
N TYR A 98 16.79 -22.71 55.24
CA TYR A 98 18.08 -22.09 55.51
C TYR A 98 18.76 -22.63 56.77
N ALA A 99 18.05 -23.33 57.65
CA ALA A 99 18.68 -24.02 58.78
C ALA A 99 19.58 -25.19 58.34
N GLN A 100 19.43 -25.66 57.10
CA GLN A 100 20.26 -26.71 56.49
C GLN A 100 21.37 -26.13 55.60
N TRP A 101 21.45 -24.80 55.45
CA TRP A 101 22.58 -24.17 54.75
C TRP A 101 23.87 -24.29 55.57
N PRO A 102 25.04 -24.27 54.91
CA PRO A 102 26.33 -24.21 55.60
C PRO A 102 26.34 -23.13 56.68
N GLN A 103 26.89 -23.45 57.85
CA GLN A 103 27.03 -22.48 58.92
C GLN A 103 27.94 -21.33 58.46
N GLY A 104 27.50 -20.09 58.65
CA GLY A 104 28.24 -18.90 58.21
C GLY A 104 27.35 -17.67 58.08
N GLU A 105 27.96 -16.57 57.64
CA GLU A 105 27.39 -15.22 57.60
C GLU A 105 26.00 -15.16 56.95
N LEU A 106 25.80 -15.86 55.82
CA LEU A 106 24.54 -15.87 55.09
C LEU A 106 23.37 -16.46 55.91
N ARG A 107 23.59 -17.63 56.53
CA ARG A 107 22.57 -18.33 57.32
C ARG A 107 22.19 -17.52 58.55
N ASP A 108 23.18 -17.02 59.28
CA ASP A 108 22.97 -16.24 60.50
C ASP A 108 22.19 -14.97 60.17
N LYS A 109 22.52 -14.30 59.06
CA LYS A 109 21.83 -13.08 58.64
C LYS A 109 20.39 -13.32 58.21
N VAL A 110 20.11 -14.39 57.47
CA VAL A 110 18.72 -14.76 57.12
C VAL A 110 17.92 -15.10 58.37
N SER A 111 18.50 -15.83 59.32
CA SER A 111 17.83 -16.17 60.59
C SER A 111 17.47 -14.93 61.40
N GLU A 112 18.40 -13.98 61.51
CA GLU A 112 18.20 -12.68 62.16
C GLU A 112 17.06 -11.90 61.50
N LEU A 113 17.12 -11.71 60.18
CA LEU A 113 16.14 -10.91 59.44
C LEU A 113 14.73 -11.52 59.42
N CYS A 114 14.61 -12.85 59.46
CA CYS A 114 13.34 -13.55 59.46
C CYS A 114 12.82 -13.90 60.87
N GLY A 115 13.59 -13.62 61.92
CA GLY A 115 13.24 -14.00 63.30
C GLY A 115 12.99 -15.49 63.47
N GLY A 116 13.76 -16.33 62.78
CA GLY A 116 13.59 -17.80 62.80
C GLY A 116 12.42 -18.34 61.96
N SER A 117 11.62 -17.49 61.30
CA SER A 117 10.53 -17.95 60.42
C SER A 117 11.08 -18.70 59.20
N PRO A 118 10.41 -19.77 58.72
CA PRO A 118 10.84 -20.48 57.51
C PRO A 118 10.66 -19.61 56.26
N LEU A 119 11.49 -19.88 55.25
CA LEU A 119 11.37 -19.26 53.94
C LEU A 119 10.47 -20.10 53.02
N GLY A 120 9.63 -19.42 52.27
CA GLY A 120 8.85 -19.99 51.17
C GLY A 120 9.19 -19.31 49.84
N THR A 121 8.77 -19.94 48.75
CA THR A 121 8.92 -19.39 47.40
C THR A 121 8.05 -18.15 47.24
N LEU A 122 8.69 -17.01 46.99
CA LEU A 122 8.01 -15.75 46.68
C LEU A 122 7.64 -15.68 45.19
N LEU A 123 8.63 -15.89 44.31
CA LEU A 123 8.43 -15.92 42.85
C LEU A 123 9.61 -16.55 42.11
N LEU A 124 9.39 -16.90 40.85
CA LEU A 124 10.40 -17.40 39.92
C LEU A 124 10.71 -16.35 38.85
N ILE A 125 12.00 -16.16 38.56
CA ILE A 125 12.47 -15.35 37.43
C ILE A 125 13.34 -16.22 36.52
N GLU A 126 12.92 -16.36 35.26
CA GLU A 126 13.69 -17.05 34.23
C GLU A 126 14.46 -16.05 33.39
N GLN A 127 15.73 -16.34 33.12
CA GLN A 127 16.61 -15.44 32.37
C GLN A 127 17.37 -16.17 31.28
N ARG A 128 17.66 -15.46 30.19
CA ARG A 128 18.74 -15.83 29.27
C ARG A 128 19.79 -14.74 29.33
N ARG A 129 20.94 -15.07 29.91
CA ARG A 129 22.04 -14.14 30.16
C ARG A 129 23.15 -14.32 29.14
N ARG A 130 23.69 -13.20 28.64
CA ARG A 130 24.89 -13.13 27.81
C ARG A 130 25.89 -12.22 28.50
N ASN A 131 27.00 -12.78 28.94
CA ASN A 131 28.05 -12.00 29.59
C ASN A 131 29.11 -11.55 28.60
N ARG A 132 29.61 -10.33 28.81
CA ARG A 132 30.75 -9.76 28.10
C ARG A 132 31.73 -9.20 29.12
N THR A 133 32.99 -9.55 28.98
CA THR A 133 34.06 -8.89 29.70
C THR A 133 34.39 -7.57 28.98
N VAL A 134 34.52 -6.50 29.75
CA VAL A 134 34.90 -5.16 29.29
C VAL A 134 36.38 -4.95 29.57
N LEU A 135 37.14 -4.61 28.54
CA LEU A 135 38.59 -4.50 28.57
C LEU A 135 39.03 -3.08 28.22
N ASP A 136 39.92 -2.53 29.06
CA ASP A 136 40.69 -1.31 28.78
C ASP A 136 42.16 -1.73 28.56
N GLY A 137 42.55 -1.89 27.29
CA GLY A 137 43.78 -2.58 26.95
C GLY A 137 43.76 -4.04 27.43
N GLU A 138 44.65 -4.38 28.36
CA GLU A 138 44.73 -5.71 29.00
C GLU A 138 43.96 -5.79 30.33
N ARG A 139 43.49 -4.67 30.88
CA ARG A 139 42.78 -4.64 32.16
C ARG A 139 41.33 -5.06 32.00
N VAL A 140 40.85 -5.96 32.85
CA VAL A 140 39.42 -6.32 32.95
C VAL A 140 38.74 -5.33 33.90
N VAL A 141 38.01 -4.37 33.33
CA VAL A 141 37.46 -3.24 34.12
C VAL A 141 36.03 -3.46 34.57
N ALA A 142 35.23 -4.23 33.81
CA ALA A 142 33.84 -4.49 34.14
C ALA A 142 33.31 -5.76 33.44
N THR A 143 32.15 -6.23 33.88
CA THR A 143 31.37 -7.27 33.20
C THR A 143 29.99 -6.71 32.81
N LEU A 144 29.63 -6.81 31.51
CA LEU A 144 28.28 -6.54 31.02
C LEU A 144 27.44 -7.82 31.03
N SER A 145 26.34 -7.80 31.76
CA SER A 145 25.32 -8.85 31.76
C SER A 145 24.10 -8.39 30.96
N LEU A 146 23.90 -8.98 29.77
CA LEU A 146 22.70 -8.74 28.95
C LEU A 146 21.67 -9.83 29.21
N ASP A 147 20.55 -9.44 29.82
CA ASP A 147 19.51 -10.34 30.28
C ASP A 147 18.21 -10.17 29.49
N ARG A 148 17.72 -11.29 28.96
CA ARG A 148 16.30 -11.41 28.60
C ARG A 148 15.57 -12.06 29.76
N VAL A 149 14.82 -11.26 30.50
CA VAL A 149 14.14 -11.62 31.75
C VAL A 149 12.68 -11.93 31.47
N ARG A 150 12.18 -13.05 32.00
CA ARG A 150 10.77 -13.43 31.97
C ARG A 150 10.23 -13.59 33.38
N CYS A 151 9.08 -12.97 33.63
CA CYS A 151 8.33 -13.12 34.86
C CYS A 151 6.85 -13.35 34.55
N GLN A 152 6.19 -14.13 35.41
CA GLN A 152 4.77 -14.47 35.30
C GLN A 152 4.09 -14.21 36.64
N GLY A 153 2.87 -13.67 36.61
CA GLY A 153 2.09 -13.36 37.80
C GLY A 153 0.67 -12.93 37.49
N ARG A 154 -0.33 -13.36 38.27
CA ARG A 154 -1.76 -13.00 38.09
C ARG A 154 -2.31 -13.19 36.65
N GLY A 155 -1.86 -14.24 35.96
CA GLY A 155 -2.25 -14.49 34.56
C GLY A 155 -1.58 -13.58 33.53
N LEU A 156 -0.67 -12.70 33.96
CA LEU A 156 0.16 -11.86 33.10
C LEU A 156 1.52 -12.50 32.86
N HIS A 157 2.06 -12.28 31.66
CA HIS A 157 3.42 -12.64 31.27
C HIS A 157 4.13 -11.38 30.79
N HIS A 158 5.35 -11.16 31.27
CA HIS A 158 6.16 -10.03 30.85
C HIS A 158 7.57 -10.48 30.46
N GLU A 159 8.08 -9.93 29.36
CA GLU A 159 9.45 -10.14 28.90
C GLU A 159 10.15 -8.77 28.84
N SER A 160 11.26 -8.64 29.57
CA SER A 160 12.11 -7.44 29.58
C SER A 160 13.49 -7.75 29.04
N TYR A 161 14.11 -6.72 28.45
CA TYR A 161 15.50 -6.73 28.05
C TYR A 161 16.26 -5.79 28.99
N MET A 162 17.28 -6.29 29.65
CA MET A 162 18.04 -5.55 30.66
C MET A 162 19.53 -5.66 30.40
N LEU A 163 20.27 -4.63 30.80
CA LEU A 163 21.71 -4.61 30.80
C LEU A 163 22.18 -4.18 32.19
N GLU A 164 23.10 -4.95 32.76
CA GLU A 164 23.80 -4.62 34.00
C GLU A 164 25.30 -4.50 33.69
N CYS A 165 25.97 -3.48 34.21
CA CYS A 165 27.42 -3.33 34.16
C CYS A 165 27.96 -3.38 35.58
N GLU A 166 28.72 -4.43 35.89
CA GLU A 166 29.32 -4.66 37.21
C GLU A 166 30.81 -4.34 37.15
N LEU A 167 31.30 -3.53 38.09
CA LEU A 167 32.71 -3.16 38.15
C LEU A 167 33.54 -4.35 38.64
N GLU A 168 34.61 -4.68 37.92
CA GLU A 168 35.53 -5.75 38.29
C GLU A 168 36.65 -5.22 39.21
N PRO A 169 37.39 -6.06 39.96
CA PRO A 169 38.40 -5.61 40.92
C PRO A 169 39.51 -4.72 40.33
N ASP A 170 39.84 -4.91 39.05
CA ASP A 170 40.86 -4.10 38.33
C ASP A 170 40.27 -2.84 37.66
N GLY A 171 38.95 -2.62 37.79
CA GLY A 171 38.23 -1.45 37.28
C GLY A 171 38.17 -0.29 38.26
N ALA A 172 38.19 0.94 37.73
CA ALA A 172 37.98 2.16 38.50
C ALA A 172 36.54 2.66 38.36
N VAL A 173 36.04 3.43 39.35
CA VAL A 173 34.72 4.08 39.26
C VAL A 173 34.60 4.95 37.99
N GLN A 174 35.69 5.60 37.57
CA GLN A 174 35.73 6.36 36.33
C GLN A 174 35.48 5.50 35.08
N ASP A 175 35.91 4.23 35.09
CA ASP A 175 35.66 3.30 33.98
C ASP A 175 34.14 3.06 33.85
N LEU A 176 33.46 2.85 34.98
CA LEU A 176 32.01 2.68 35.05
C LEU A 176 31.27 3.96 34.61
N ASP A 177 31.69 5.14 35.08
CA ASP A 177 31.09 6.43 34.68
C ASP A 177 31.19 6.64 33.16
N ASN A 178 32.34 6.29 32.56
CA ASN A 178 32.56 6.38 31.12
C ASN A 178 31.68 5.38 30.35
N ILE A 179 31.57 4.14 30.83
CA ILE A 179 30.70 3.11 30.23
C ILE A 179 29.24 3.54 30.30
N ASP A 180 28.79 4.00 31.46
CA ASP A 180 27.43 4.48 31.70
C ASP A 180 27.09 5.66 30.79
N ALA A 181 28.00 6.62 30.65
CA ALA A 181 27.84 7.74 29.72
C ALA A 181 27.63 7.26 28.28
N LEU A 182 28.44 6.31 27.79
CA LEU A 182 28.32 5.74 26.45
C LEU A 182 27.01 4.96 26.25
N LEU A 183 26.58 4.18 27.25
CA LEU A 183 25.33 3.42 27.20
C LEU A 183 24.10 4.35 27.12
N VAL A 184 24.13 5.47 27.82
CA VAL A 184 23.06 6.47 27.80
C VAL A 184 23.12 7.34 26.54
N SER A 185 24.30 7.85 26.15
CA SER A 185 24.40 8.76 25.01
C SER A 185 24.15 8.07 23.68
N ASP A 186 24.81 6.93 23.46
CA ASP A 186 24.90 6.32 22.13
C ASP A 186 23.75 5.33 21.89
N TYR A 187 23.21 4.77 22.98
CA TYR A 187 22.17 3.73 22.93
C TYR A 187 20.89 4.10 23.66
N ASP A 188 20.84 5.21 24.39
CA ASP A 188 19.65 5.72 25.11
C ASP A 188 19.08 4.67 26.06
N LEU A 189 19.98 3.93 26.68
CA LEU A 189 19.61 2.96 27.68
C LEU A 189 19.00 3.68 28.88
N LEU A 190 17.86 3.17 29.33
CA LEU A 190 17.06 3.82 30.37
C LEU A 190 17.53 3.33 31.74
N PRO A 191 18.10 4.21 32.60
CA PRO A 191 18.43 3.86 33.98
C PRO A 191 17.27 3.19 34.68
N GLU A 192 17.53 2.07 35.36
CA GLU A 192 16.51 1.28 36.03
C GLU A 192 16.88 1.02 37.49
N PRO A 193 16.36 1.85 38.42
CA PRO A 193 16.67 1.72 39.84
C PRO A 193 16.03 0.47 40.47
N ARG A 194 14.98 -0.10 39.86
CA ARG A 194 14.32 -1.29 40.39
C ARG A 194 15.10 -2.55 40.03
N SER A 195 15.31 -3.42 41.03
CA SER A 195 15.88 -4.76 40.80
C SER A 195 14.92 -5.65 39.99
N LYS A 196 15.45 -6.74 39.42
CA LYS A 196 14.63 -7.76 38.75
C LYS A 196 13.51 -8.29 39.66
N LEU A 197 13.83 -8.54 40.94
CA LEU A 197 12.84 -8.92 41.96
C LEU A 197 11.76 -7.85 42.10
N ARG A 198 12.14 -6.58 42.25
CA ARG A 198 11.16 -5.51 42.45
C ARG A 198 10.22 -5.35 41.25
N ARG A 199 10.75 -5.48 40.02
CA ARG A 199 9.96 -5.45 38.79
C ARG A 199 8.99 -6.64 38.69
N ALA A 200 9.42 -7.84 39.08
CA ALA A 200 8.53 -9.00 39.13
C ALA A 200 7.46 -8.87 40.23
N LEU A 201 7.79 -8.28 41.38
CA LEU A 201 6.82 -7.97 42.43
C LEU A 201 5.80 -6.91 41.98
N ASP A 202 6.22 -5.86 41.26
CA ASP A 202 5.27 -4.89 40.70
C ASP A 202 4.24 -5.57 39.78
N LEU A 203 4.66 -6.56 38.98
CA LEU A 203 3.76 -7.37 38.15
C LEU A 203 2.76 -8.18 38.99
N ILE A 204 3.25 -8.90 40.01
CA ILE A 204 2.43 -9.80 40.83
C ILE A 204 1.54 -9.03 41.82
N GLU A 205 2.01 -7.93 42.40
CA GLU A 205 1.33 -7.19 43.46
C GLU A 205 0.37 -6.15 42.89
N ARG A 206 0.80 -5.43 41.84
CA ARG A 206 0.07 -4.27 41.29
C ARG A 206 -0.67 -4.59 39.99
N GLY A 207 -0.35 -5.70 39.31
CA GLY A 207 -0.96 -6.08 38.04
C GLY A 207 -0.59 -5.17 36.87
N GLY A 208 0.43 -4.33 37.01
CA GLY A 208 0.95 -3.46 35.95
C GLY A 208 2.15 -4.08 35.23
N LEU A 209 2.26 -3.89 33.92
CA LEU A 209 3.44 -4.32 33.18
C LEU A 209 4.62 -3.35 33.49
N PRO A 210 5.82 -3.84 33.88
CA PRO A 210 6.94 -3.00 34.34
C PRO A 210 7.50 -1.94 33.36
N ASP A 211 7.11 -2.03 32.08
CA ASP A 211 7.68 -1.29 30.94
C ASP A 211 6.63 -0.53 30.11
N THR A 212 5.46 -0.22 30.68
CA THR A 212 4.43 0.55 29.95
C THR A 212 4.79 2.01 29.70
N ASP A 213 5.73 2.56 30.48
CA ASP A 213 6.16 3.96 30.45
C ASP A 213 7.43 4.19 29.61
N LEU A 214 8.00 3.16 28.97
CA LEU A 214 9.28 3.28 28.26
C LEU A 214 9.31 4.40 27.23
N ARG A 215 8.24 4.56 26.42
CA ARG A 215 8.15 5.65 25.43
C ARG A 215 8.19 7.04 26.07
N GLN A 216 7.66 7.20 27.28
CA GLN A 216 7.65 8.48 28.00
C GLN A 216 8.99 8.78 28.67
N ARG A 217 9.76 7.74 28.99
CA ARG A 217 11.11 7.87 29.59
C ARG A 217 12.19 8.15 28.56
N LEU A 218 11.97 7.80 27.29
CA LEU A 218 12.88 8.10 26.19
C LEU A 218 12.83 9.59 25.86
N ARG A 219 14.00 10.18 25.64
CA ARG A 219 14.08 11.56 25.13
C ARG A 219 13.68 11.61 23.65
N PRO A 220 13.14 12.74 23.17
CA PRO A 220 12.98 12.95 21.73
C PRO A 220 14.31 12.80 20.99
N VAL A 221 14.30 12.10 19.86
CA VAL A 221 15.50 11.73 19.09
C VAL A 221 15.42 12.28 17.67
N ALA A 222 16.56 12.68 17.11
CA ALA A 222 16.63 13.01 15.69
C ALA A 222 16.58 11.73 14.83
N PRO A 223 15.96 11.72 13.64
CA PRO A 223 15.87 10.52 12.81
C PRO A 223 17.24 9.88 12.50
N ARG A 224 18.25 10.70 12.21
CA ARG A 224 19.63 10.25 11.90
C ARG A 224 20.31 9.59 13.10
N GLU A 225 20.11 10.15 14.29
CA GLU A 225 20.60 9.59 15.54
C GLU A 225 19.96 8.22 15.80
N LEU A 226 18.65 8.10 15.57
CA LEU A 226 17.96 6.82 15.68
C LEU A 226 18.51 5.78 14.69
N LEU A 227 18.76 6.15 13.43
CA LEU A 227 19.38 5.26 12.45
C LEU A 227 20.76 4.77 12.90
N ALA A 228 21.61 5.68 13.40
CA ALA A 228 22.92 5.35 13.93
C ALA A 228 22.83 4.40 15.13
N ARG A 229 21.84 4.59 16.01
CA ARG A 229 21.55 3.76 17.20
C ARG A 229 21.09 2.34 16.88
N TYR A 230 20.51 2.10 15.71
CA TYR A 230 20.15 0.75 15.24
C TYR A 230 21.13 0.18 14.20
N GLY A 231 22.12 0.96 13.76
CA GLY A 231 23.13 0.52 12.81
C GLY A 231 22.56 0.38 11.40
N ALA A 232 21.56 1.21 11.08
CA ALA A 232 21.01 1.29 9.74
C ALA A 232 22.01 1.98 8.79
N ASP A 233 21.88 1.68 7.49
CA ASP A 233 22.71 2.29 6.45
C ASP A 233 22.32 3.77 6.26
N LEU A 234 23.11 4.67 6.85
CA LEU A 234 22.85 6.11 6.80
C LEU A 234 23.01 6.67 5.38
N ALA A 235 23.99 6.18 4.61
CA ALA A 235 24.20 6.66 3.24
C ALA A 235 22.99 6.33 2.35
N GLN A 236 22.46 5.11 2.48
CA GLN A 236 21.23 4.70 1.82
C GLN A 236 20.02 5.52 2.29
N ALA A 237 19.92 5.81 3.59
CA ALA A 237 18.83 6.61 4.13
C ALA A 237 18.82 8.04 3.58
N GLU A 238 19.98 8.71 3.57
CA GLU A 238 20.15 10.07 3.03
C GLU A 238 19.81 10.12 1.54
N MET A 239 20.24 9.11 0.77
CA MET A 239 19.90 9.04 -0.65
C MET A 239 18.39 8.93 -0.87
N VAL A 240 17.68 8.09 -0.09
CA VAL A 240 16.22 7.96 -0.19
C VAL A 240 15.52 9.25 0.24
N ALA A 241 16.01 9.92 1.28
CA ALA A 241 15.49 11.21 1.72
C ALA A 241 15.68 12.30 0.66
N ALA A 242 16.86 12.40 0.05
CA ALA A 242 17.13 13.33 -1.03
C ALA A 242 16.20 13.11 -2.23
N LEU A 243 16.00 11.85 -2.66
CA LEU A 243 15.06 11.50 -3.72
C LEU A 243 13.61 11.84 -3.35
N ALA A 244 13.20 11.61 -2.10
CA ALA A 244 11.85 11.93 -1.63
C ALA A 244 11.60 13.44 -1.62
N LEU A 245 12.60 14.23 -1.23
CA LEU A 245 12.54 15.69 -1.27
C LEU A 245 12.52 16.23 -2.71
N GLN A 246 13.32 15.66 -3.62
CA GLN A 246 13.26 16.00 -5.05
C GLN A 246 11.88 15.71 -5.65
N LEU A 247 11.26 14.59 -5.28
CA LEU A 247 9.88 14.27 -5.71
C LEU A 247 8.87 15.24 -5.09
N TYR A 248 9.00 15.57 -3.81
CA TYR A 248 8.14 16.56 -3.16
C TYR A 248 8.24 17.92 -3.87
N ASP A 249 9.46 18.45 -4.03
CA ASP A 249 9.65 19.77 -4.64
C ASP A 249 9.20 19.77 -6.12
N GLY A 250 9.50 18.70 -6.87
CA GLY A 250 9.14 18.57 -8.29
C GLY A 250 7.66 18.29 -8.56
N LEU A 251 6.93 17.71 -7.60
CA LEU A 251 5.51 17.34 -7.75
C LEU A 251 4.56 18.31 -7.03
N GLN A 252 5.06 19.45 -6.54
CA GLN A 252 4.31 20.41 -5.75
C GLN A 252 2.97 20.82 -6.39
N GLN A 253 2.96 21.03 -7.72
CA GLN A 253 1.75 21.40 -8.48
C GLN A 253 0.66 20.31 -8.46
N ALA A 254 1.03 19.05 -8.24
CA ALA A 254 0.12 17.91 -8.27
C ALA A 254 -0.39 17.50 -6.88
N HIS A 255 0.41 17.71 -5.82
CA HIS A 255 0.05 17.24 -4.48
C HIS A 255 -0.39 18.33 -3.50
N GLY A 256 0.01 19.59 -3.71
CA GLY A 256 -0.48 20.73 -2.91
C GLY A 256 -0.18 20.64 -1.41
N LEU A 257 0.92 19.98 -1.02
CA LEU A 257 1.29 19.86 0.40
C LEU A 257 1.96 21.15 0.87
N ASN A 258 1.81 21.47 2.15
CA ASN A 258 2.49 22.63 2.76
C ASN A 258 3.95 22.31 3.13
N GLN A 259 4.71 23.34 3.49
CA GLN A 259 6.14 23.22 3.79
C GLN A 259 6.43 22.34 5.03
N HIS A 260 5.52 22.28 6.01
CA HIS A 260 5.62 21.36 7.15
C HIS A 260 5.68 19.89 6.70
N ALA A 261 4.86 19.51 5.71
CA ALA A 261 4.85 18.16 5.18
C ALA A 261 6.18 17.75 4.52
N ARG A 262 7.03 18.71 4.12
CA ARG A 262 8.38 18.42 3.61
C ARG A 262 9.26 17.75 4.66
N GLN A 263 9.16 18.17 5.93
CA GLN A 263 9.85 17.56 7.06
C GLN A 263 9.34 16.13 7.34
N LEU A 264 8.03 15.91 7.19
CA LEU A 264 7.43 14.58 7.33
C LEU A 264 7.91 13.62 6.24
N VAL A 265 8.05 14.11 5.00
CA VAL A 265 8.61 13.34 3.88
C VAL A 265 10.07 12.96 4.16
N GLU A 266 10.91 13.92 4.56
CA GLU A 266 12.31 13.65 4.88
C GLU A 266 12.43 12.62 6.01
N THR A 267 11.69 12.82 7.10
CA THR A 267 11.74 11.95 8.27
C THR A 267 11.29 10.54 7.94
N ALA A 268 10.14 10.38 7.28
CA ALA A 268 9.66 9.07 6.87
C ALA A 268 10.60 8.38 5.88
N ALA A 269 11.23 9.13 4.97
CA ALA A 269 12.20 8.61 4.02
C ALA A 269 13.47 8.06 4.71
N LEU A 270 14.06 8.84 5.64
CA LEU A 270 15.21 8.40 6.44
C LEU A 270 14.88 7.11 7.20
N LEU A 271 13.75 7.09 7.90
CA LEU A 271 13.36 5.98 8.77
C LEU A 271 13.01 4.69 8.00
N THR A 272 12.85 4.73 6.68
CA THR A 272 12.68 3.49 5.88
C THR A 272 13.87 2.53 6.03
N ALA A 273 15.08 3.06 6.29
CA ALA A 273 16.29 2.27 6.46
C ALA A 273 16.26 1.37 7.72
N LEU A 274 15.44 1.70 8.73
CA LEU A 274 15.22 0.82 9.89
C LEU A 274 14.64 -0.54 9.49
N GLY A 275 13.97 -0.65 8.34
CA GLY A 275 13.46 -1.93 7.86
C GLY A 275 14.54 -2.91 7.39
N GLY A 276 15.79 -2.46 7.25
CA GLY A 276 16.92 -3.25 6.74
C GLY A 276 17.81 -3.89 7.81
N ILE A 277 17.58 -3.62 9.10
CA ILE A 277 18.52 -3.95 10.21
C ILE A 277 18.56 -5.43 10.63
N GLY A 278 18.13 -6.37 9.75
CA GLY A 278 18.28 -7.81 10.00
C GLY A 278 17.28 -8.42 10.99
N SER A 279 15.97 -8.31 10.69
CA SER A 279 14.90 -8.98 11.44
C SER A 279 14.25 -10.10 10.61
N SER A 280 13.65 -11.10 11.29
CA SER A 280 12.78 -12.09 10.64
C SER A 280 11.41 -11.53 10.25
N GLU A 281 11.04 -10.37 10.79
CA GLU A 281 9.78 -9.69 10.51
C GLU A 281 9.87 -8.83 9.23
N PRO A 282 8.72 -8.55 8.58
CA PRO A 282 8.70 -7.64 7.43
C PRO A 282 9.25 -6.25 7.79
N GLY A 283 10.26 -5.78 7.06
CA GLY A 283 10.98 -4.54 7.40
C GLY A 283 10.12 -3.27 7.54
N HIS A 284 8.99 -3.17 6.82
CA HIS A 284 8.06 -2.04 6.97
C HIS A 284 7.35 -2.02 8.34
N LEU A 285 7.10 -3.19 8.94
CA LEU A 285 6.56 -3.29 10.30
C LEU A 285 7.63 -2.93 11.33
N VAL A 286 8.84 -3.43 11.14
CA VAL A 286 10.00 -3.09 12.00
C VAL A 286 10.22 -1.58 12.03
N ALA A 287 10.29 -0.93 10.86
CA ALA A 287 10.47 0.53 10.78
C ALA A 287 9.34 1.29 11.48
N ARG A 288 8.08 0.91 11.23
CA ARG A 288 6.90 1.50 11.87
C ARG A 288 6.94 1.34 13.39
N ASP A 289 7.18 0.13 13.87
CA ASP A 289 7.09 -0.19 15.29
C ASP A 289 8.24 0.43 16.08
N LEU A 290 9.41 0.58 15.48
CA LEU A 290 10.49 1.37 16.05
C LEU A 290 10.13 2.85 16.07
N ALA A 291 9.64 3.43 14.97
CA ALA A 291 9.24 4.83 14.95
C ALA A 291 8.17 5.15 16.02
N LEU A 292 7.17 4.28 16.20
CA LEU A 292 6.12 4.45 17.22
C LEU A 292 6.60 4.27 18.67
N ARG A 293 7.78 3.68 18.90
CA ARG A 293 8.37 3.54 20.24
C ARG A 293 9.15 4.76 20.69
N HIS A 294 9.60 5.58 19.74
CA HIS A 294 10.40 6.78 20.00
C HIS A 294 9.55 8.04 19.86
N ARG A 295 10.05 9.15 20.41
CA ARG A 295 9.55 10.50 20.13
C ARG A 295 10.55 11.19 19.22
N PHE A 296 10.10 12.02 18.29
CA PHE A 296 11.00 12.74 17.40
C PHE A 296 11.11 14.21 17.76
N VAL A 297 12.30 14.78 17.58
CA VAL A 297 12.50 16.22 17.70
C VAL A 297 11.65 16.91 16.62
N ASP A 298 10.97 17.99 17.00
CA ASP A 298 10.12 18.82 16.13
C ASP A 298 8.88 18.15 15.50
N LEU A 299 8.48 16.95 15.96
CA LEU A 299 7.22 16.31 15.55
C LEU A 299 6.26 16.20 16.72
N ASP A 300 4.99 16.50 16.46
CA ASP A 300 3.90 16.21 17.39
C ASP A 300 3.35 14.79 17.22
N ASP A 301 2.40 14.39 18.08
CA ASP A 301 1.81 13.05 18.01
C ASP A 301 1.07 12.78 16.69
N ALA A 302 0.51 13.80 16.03
CA ALA A 302 -0.18 13.62 14.75
C ALA A 302 0.83 13.40 13.61
N ASP A 303 1.94 14.14 13.63
CA ASP A 303 3.05 13.99 12.69
C ASP A 303 3.74 12.62 12.82
N GLU A 304 3.96 12.14 14.04
CA GLU A 304 4.50 10.80 14.30
C GLU A 304 3.61 9.70 13.71
N GLN A 305 2.28 9.88 13.76
CA GLN A 305 1.33 8.96 13.12
C GLN A 305 1.39 9.04 11.59
N VAL A 306 1.62 10.23 11.01
CA VAL A 306 1.83 10.37 9.56
C VAL A 306 3.08 9.60 9.12
N VAL A 307 4.18 9.75 9.86
CA VAL A 307 5.43 9.03 9.62
C VAL A 307 5.22 7.52 9.76
N ALA A 308 4.54 7.07 10.82
CA ALA A 308 4.24 5.65 11.03
C ALA A 308 3.39 5.06 9.89
N ALA A 309 2.38 5.79 9.41
CA ALA A 309 1.57 5.38 8.26
C ALA A 309 2.41 5.28 6.97
N ALA A 310 3.31 6.24 6.74
CA ALA A 310 4.22 6.23 5.59
C ALA A 310 5.19 5.04 5.60
N LEU A 311 5.71 4.68 6.77
CA LEU A 311 6.56 3.49 6.95
C LEU A 311 5.77 2.19 6.74
N PHE A 312 4.56 2.11 7.30
CA PHE A 312 3.69 0.94 7.14
C PHE A 312 3.32 0.65 5.67
N LEU A 313 3.10 1.69 4.87
CA LEU A 313 2.71 1.60 3.47
C LEU A 313 3.87 1.31 2.49
N GLN A 314 5.08 1.05 2.99
CA GLN A 314 6.24 0.60 2.19
C GLN A 314 6.16 -0.87 1.70
N ARG A 315 5.09 -1.57 2.04
CA ARG A 315 4.75 -2.96 1.63
C ARG A 315 4.65 -3.17 0.13
N LYS A 316 4.74 -4.41 -0.39
CA LYS A 316 4.80 -4.68 -1.85
C LYS A 316 3.61 -4.11 -2.66
N ALA A 317 2.39 -4.30 -2.19
CA ALA A 317 1.19 -3.71 -2.78
C ALA A 317 0.42 -2.95 -1.70
N VAL A 318 -0.24 -1.86 -2.10
CA VAL A 318 -1.16 -1.13 -1.23
C VAL A 318 -2.60 -1.38 -1.71
N SER A 319 -3.47 -1.77 -0.78
CA SER A 319 -4.92 -1.93 -1.03
C SER A 319 -5.73 -1.00 -0.11
N PRO A 320 -7.00 -0.71 -0.42
CA PRO A 320 -7.86 0.11 0.43
C PRO A 320 -7.92 -0.36 1.88
N ASP A 321 -8.02 -1.68 2.13
CA ASP A 321 -8.03 -2.24 3.49
C ASP A 321 -6.75 -1.91 4.26
N ARG A 322 -5.61 -1.93 3.57
CA ARG A 322 -4.31 -1.60 4.19
C ARG A 322 -4.14 -0.11 4.43
N VAL A 323 -4.78 0.73 3.63
CA VAL A 323 -4.87 2.17 3.88
C VAL A 323 -5.74 2.43 5.11
N ALA A 324 -6.87 1.74 5.25
CA ALA A 324 -7.73 1.85 6.42
C ALA A 324 -7.04 1.36 7.71
N GLU A 325 -6.22 0.31 7.63
CA GLU A 325 -5.41 -0.17 8.76
C GLU A 325 -4.30 0.81 9.16
N ALA A 326 -3.78 1.59 8.20
CA ALA A 326 -2.66 2.50 8.41
C ALA A 326 -3.05 3.82 9.09
N LEU A 327 -4.32 4.22 8.98
CA LEU A 327 -4.78 5.57 9.33
C LEU A 327 -5.83 5.51 10.45
N PRO A 328 -5.73 6.37 11.47
CA PRO A 328 -6.76 6.49 12.51
C PRO A 328 -8.15 6.80 11.92
N GLY A 329 -9.18 6.15 12.47
CA GLY A 329 -10.57 6.38 12.09
C GLY A 329 -11.02 7.84 12.26
N SER A 330 -10.48 8.51 13.28
CA SER A 330 -10.79 9.89 13.68
C SER A 330 -10.26 10.97 12.73
N TRP A 331 -9.34 10.65 11.83
CA TRP A 331 -8.73 11.65 10.95
C TRP A 331 -9.68 12.18 9.89
N SER A 332 -9.63 13.49 9.67
CA SER A 332 -10.33 14.20 8.60
C SER A 332 -9.85 13.76 7.21
N PRO A 333 -10.64 13.97 6.15
CA PRO A 333 -10.24 13.67 4.78
C PRO A 333 -8.93 14.36 4.35
N GLU A 334 -8.65 15.56 4.87
CA GLU A 334 -7.44 16.32 4.58
C GLU A 334 -6.20 15.69 5.24
N GLU A 335 -6.28 15.34 6.54
CA GLU A 335 -5.20 14.67 7.26
C GLU A 335 -4.87 13.31 6.64
N ARG A 336 -5.89 12.54 6.25
CA ARG A 336 -5.72 11.27 5.53
C ARG A 336 -5.02 11.48 4.20
N ARG A 337 -5.45 12.48 3.41
CA ARG A 337 -4.81 12.79 2.12
C ARG A 337 -3.36 13.20 2.31
N ARG A 338 -3.06 14.05 3.30
CA ARG A 338 -1.70 14.47 3.64
C ARG A 338 -0.80 13.26 3.94
N ALA A 339 -1.24 12.39 4.84
CA ALA A 339 -0.46 11.22 5.24
C ALA A 339 -0.21 10.24 4.08
N LEU A 340 -1.24 9.98 3.27
CA LEU A 340 -1.12 9.08 2.12
C LEU A 340 -0.21 9.66 1.03
N THR A 341 -0.22 10.98 0.86
CA THR A 341 0.66 11.67 -0.11
C THR A 341 2.12 11.57 0.33
N VAL A 342 2.41 11.83 1.62
CA VAL A 342 3.74 11.61 2.21
C VAL A 342 4.19 10.17 1.98
N ALA A 343 3.32 9.20 2.28
CA ALA A 343 3.59 7.79 2.05
C ALA A 343 3.87 7.46 0.58
N ALA A 344 3.12 8.05 -0.37
CA ALA A 344 3.30 7.84 -1.81
C ALA A 344 4.66 8.34 -2.30
N LEU A 345 5.06 9.55 -1.89
CA LEU A 345 6.35 10.15 -2.24
C LEU A 345 7.51 9.28 -1.72
N VAL A 346 7.49 8.94 -0.43
CA VAL A 346 8.52 8.12 0.22
C VAL A 346 8.60 6.74 -0.43
N ARG A 347 7.46 6.14 -0.76
CA ARG A 347 7.39 4.82 -1.40
C ARG A 347 8.02 4.78 -2.78
N VAL A 348 7.81 5.82 -3.57
CA VAL A 348 8.42 5.96 -4.89
C VAL A 348 9.92 6.23 -4.75
N ALA A 349 10.32 7.14 -3.85
CA ALA A 349 11.73 7.42 -3.56
C ALA A 349 12.51 6.19 -3.11
N ALA A 350 11.96 5.42 -2.17
CA ALA A 350 12.56 4.18 -1.68
C ALA A 350 12.67 3.09 -2.78
N ALA A 351 11.82 3.13 -3.81
CA ALA A 351 11.90 2.22 -4.95
C ALA A 351 13.01 2.58 -5.94
N ILE A 352 13.22 3.88 -6.16
CA ILE A 352 14.31 4.45 -6.96
C ILE A 352 15.64 4.16 -6.26
N GLY A 353 15.75 4.52 -4.98
CA GLY A 353 16.98 4.40 -4.18
C GLY A 353 17.51 2.98 -4.02
N ARG A 354 16.79 1.93 -4.43
CA ARG A 354 17.34 0.57 -4.52
C ARG A 354 18.37 0.39 -5.64
N SER A 355 18.42 1.30 -6.62
CA SER A 355 19.50 1.34 -7.62
C SER A 355 20.54 2.33 -7.14
N GLN A 356 21.79 1.88 -7.05
CA GLN A 356 22.89 2.78 -6.71
C GLN A 356 23.16 3.76 -7.86
N GLY A 357 23.49 5.01 -7.52
CA GLY A 357 23.87 6.04 -8.48
C GLY A 357 22.73 6.57 -9.36
N VAL A 358 21.47 6.24 -9.06
CA VAL A 358 20.31 6.81 -9.78
C VAL A 358 19.81 8.06 -9.08
N THR A 359 19.62 9.14 -9.85
CA THR A 359 19.10 10.42 -9.36
C THR A 359 17.92 10.89 -10.20
N ILE A 360 17.13 11.83 -9.67
CA ILE A 360 16.08 12.52 -10.42
C ILE A 360 16.72 13.74 -11.09
N ALA A 361 16.79 13.73 -12.41
CA ALA A 361 17.35 14.81 -13.21
C ALA A 361 16.37 15.97 -13.41
N GLY A 362 15.06 15.68 -13.37
CA GLY A 362 14.02 16.68 -13.53
C GLY A 362 12.62 16.11 -13.39
N VAL A 363 11.66 16.99 -13.07
CA VAL A 363 10.23 16.69 -13.08
C VAL A 363 9.54 17.75 -13.92
N HIS A 364 8.83 17.33 -14.97
CA HIS A 364 8.19 18.23 -15.92
C HIS A 364 6.76 17.80 -16.24
N VAL A 365 5.91 18.78 -16.53
CA VAL A 365 4.53 18.53 -16.97
C VAL A 365 4.53 18.38 -18.48
N ALA A 366 4.07 17.24 -18.99
CA ALA A 366 3.79 17.02 -20.41
C ALA A 366 2.58 16.08 -20.55
N ASP A 367 1.78 16.25 -21.60
CA ASP A 367 0.61 15.40 -21.93
C ASP A 367 -0.40 15.15 -20.79
N GLY A 368 -0.45 16.05 -19.80
CA GLY A 368 -1.31 15.91 -18.63
C GLY A 368 -0.81 14.87 -17.60
N ALA A 369 0.49 14.55 -17.62
CA ALA A 369 1.20 13.73 -16.65
C ALA A 369 2.43 14.46 -16.09
N MET A 370 2.94 14.00 -14.93
CA MET A 370 4.23 14.43 -14.39
C MET A 370 5.28 13.44 -14.86
N HIS A 371 6.19 13.89 -15.72
CA HIS A 371 7.32 13.09 -16.19
C HIS A 371 8.48 13.26 -15.22
N VAL A 372 8.86 12.17 -14.55
CA VAL A 372 10.03 12.10 -13.68
C VAL A 372 11.18 11.50 -14.48
N LEU A 373 12.20 12.31 -14.74
CA LEU A 373 13.39 11.92 -15.51
C LEU A 373 14.45 11.35 -14.58
N LEU A 374 14.89 10.11 -14.84
CA LEU A 374 15.93 9.43 -14.07
C LEU A 374 17.25 9.38 -14.83
N ALA A 375 18.34 9.74 -14.15
CA ALA A 375 19.70 9.63 -14.66
C ALA A 375 20.50 8.56 -13.91
N GLY A 376 21.54 8.01 -14.55
CA GLY A 376 22.44 6.99 -13.98
C GLY A 376 22.33 5.61 -14.65
N ALA A 377 23.35 4.77 -14.46
CA ALA A 377 23.52 3.51 -15.20
C ALA A 377 22.37 2.48 -14.99
N ASP A 378 21.66 2.54 -13.86
CA ASP A 378 20.57 1.63 -13.51
C ASP A 378 19.17 2.29 -13.57
N ASN A 379 19.04 3.41 -14.30
CA ASN A 379 17.81 4.21 -14.36
C ASN A 379 16.59 3.43 -14.88
N GLN A 380 16.76 2.52 -15.85
CA GLN A 380 15.66 1.71 -16.41
C GLN A 380 15.04 0.78 -15.36
N ARG A 381 15.89 0.11 -14.56
CA ARG A 381 15.43 -0.77 -13.46
C ARG A 381 14.79 0.04 -12.34
N ALA A 382 15.32 1.22 -12.04
CA ALA A 382 14.76 2.13 -11.06
C ALA A 382 13.37 2.62 -11.50
N ALA A 383 13.22 3.09 -12.74
CA ALA A 383 11.95 3.52 -13.34
C ALA A 383 10.88 2.41 -13.28
N ALA A 384 11.24 1.18 -13.68
CA ALA A 384 10.30 0.06 -13.63
C ALA A 384 9.82 -0.28 -12.20
N ARG A 385 10.71 -0.17 -11.19
CA ARG A 385 10.32 -0.36 -9.78
C ARG A 385 9.49 0.81 -9.27
N ALA A 386 9.88 2.04 -9.60
CA ALA A 386 9.19 3.25 -9.21
C ALA A 386 7.76 3.26 -9.77
N GLY A 387 7.57 2.91 -11.05
CA GLY A 387 6.25 2.76 -11.66
C GLY A 387 5.35 1.73 -10.97
N ARG A 388 5.91 0.57 -10.57
CA ARG A 388 5.15 -0.42 -9.75
C ARG A 388 4.79 0.10 -8.36
N ARG A 389 5.51 1.09 -7.87
CA ARG A 389 5.38 1.69 -6.53
C ARG A 389 4.62 3.02 -6.55
N SER A 390 4.22 3.48 -7.74
CA SER A 390 3.31 4.62 -7.95
C SER A 390 1.84 4.26 -7.76
N ASP A 391 1.52 3.04 -7.32
CA ASP A 391 0.15 2.57 -7.03
C ASP A 391 -0.56 3.49 -6.02
N LEU A 392 0.09 3.85 -4.91
CA LEU A 392 -0.49 4.77 -3.93
C LEU A 392 -0.63 6.20 -4.46
N TRP A 393 0.32 6.66 -5.28
CA TRP A 393 0.19 7.96 -5.95
C TRP A 393 -1.02 7.99 -6.89
N ALA A 394 -1.19 6.94 -7.70
CA ALA A 394 -2.31 6.80 -8.64
C ALA A 394 -3.67 6.70 -7.94
N MET A 395 -3.71 6.21 -6.70
CA MET A 395 -4.91 6.27 -5.85
C MET A 395 -5.23 7.72 -5.47
N LEU A 396 -4.25 8.55 -5.14
CA LEU A 396 -4.48 9.87 -4.54
C LEU A 396 -4.61 11.00 -5.56
N HIS A 397 -3.82 10.96 -6.62
CA HIS A 397 -3.65 12.06 -7.56
C HIS A 397 -4.13 11.68 -8.95
N ALA A 398 -4.82 12.61 -9.62
CA ALA A 398 -5.27 12.42 -10.99
C ALA A 398 -4.11 12.49 -12.01
N THR A 399 -3.05 13.22 -11.66
CA THR A 399 -1.84 13.34 -12.47
C THR A 399 -1.01 12.07 -12.31
N ARG A 400 -0.83 11.33 -13.39
CA ARG A 400 0.01 10.12 -13.38
C ARG A 400 1.48 10.51 -13.35
N LEU A 401 2.29 9.64 -12.72
CA LEU A 401 3.74 9.70 -12.84
C LEU A 401 4.15 8.86 -14.06
N GLU A 402 4.83 9.50 -14.99
CA GLU A 402 5.49 8.85 -16.11
C GLU A 402 7.00 8.91 -15.91
N TRP A 403 7.71 7.90 -16.41
CA TRP A 403 9.12 7.68 -16.09
C TRP A 403 9.96 7.81 -17.35
N GLY A 404 10.75 8.86 -17.45
CA GLY A 404 11.71 9.06 -18.55
C GLY A 404 13.12 8.69 -18.13
N LEU A 405 13.96 8.34 -19.11
CA LEU A 405 15.36 8.00 -18.89
C LEU A 405 16.23 9.06 -19.57
N LEU A 406 17.20 9.60 -18.83
CA LEU A 406 18.24 10.43 -19.43
C LEU A 406 19.41 9.53 -19.83
N SER A 407 19.82 9.55 -21.09
CA SER A 407 21.02 8.85 -21.55
C SER A 407 22.28 9.50 -20.98
N SER A 408 23.42 8.80 -21.07
CA SER A 408 24.73 9.38 -20.72
C SER A 408 25.08 10.61 -21.56
N ASP A 409 24.49 10.75 -22.74
CA ASP A 409 24.73 11.83 -23.69
C ASP A 409 23.75 13.01 -23.52
N GLY A 410 22.84 12.93 -22.53
CA GLY A 410 21.87 13.99 -22.22
C GLY A 410 20.56 13.91 -23.01
N ASP A 411 20.40 12.91 -23.89
CA ASP A 411 19.17 12.69 -24.63
C ASP A 411 18.07 12.10 -23.73
N VAL A 412 16.85 12.64 -23.84
CA VAL A 412 15.67 12.11 -23.16
C VAL A 412 15.14 10.91 -23.95
N LEU A 413 15.40 9.71 -23.45
CA LEU A 413 14.80 8.47 -23.93
C LEU A 413 13.44 8.30 -23.24
N LEU A 414 12.36 8.60 -23.97
CA LEU A 414 10.99 8.39 -23.51
C LEU A 414 10.67 6.89 -23.48
N SER A 415 10.82 6.26 -22.32
CA SER A 415 10.24 4.94 -22.06
C SER A 415 8.80 5.12 -21.58
N THR A 416 7.82 5.01 -22.47
CA THR A 416 6.42 4.80 -22.05
C THR A 416 6.35 3.46 -21.34
N THR A 417 6.31 3.48 -20.01
CA THR A 417 6.13 2.23 -19.26
C THR A 417 4.70 1.77 -19.52
N ALA A 418 4.55 0.87 -20.48
CA ALA A 418 3.34 0.13 -20.74
C ALA A 418 2.88 -0.54 -19.44
N GLY A 419 1.61 -0.35 -19.08
CA GLY A 419 0.94 -1.28 -18.18
C GLY A 419 0.21 -0.73 -16.96
N GLN A 420 -0.52 0.39 -17.04
CA GLN A 420 -1.66 0.59 -16.15
C GLN A 420 -2.91 1.07 -16.89
N LYS A 421 -3.76 0.09 -17.26
CA LYS A 421 -5.17 0.27 -17.65
C LYS A 421 -6.06 0.61 -16.44
N LEU A 422 -5.54 1.38 -15.48
CA LEU A 422 -6.20 1.72 -14.22
C LEU A 422 -6.72 3.15 -14.29
N LEU A 423 -8.01 3.38 -14.06
CA LEU A 423 -8.63 4.71 -14.08
C LEU A 423 -8.26 5.53 -12.82
N GLY A 424 -7.74 4.86 -11.78
CA GLY A 424 -7.41 5.46 -10.49
C GLY A 424 -8.63 5.80 -9.65
N LEU A 425 -9.76 5.13 -9.85
CA LEU A 425 -10.97 5.32 -9.04
C LEU A 425 -10.81 4.72 -7.65
N ASN A 426 -11.23 5.46 -6.62
CA ASN A 426 -11.28 4.99 -5.24
C ASN A 426 -12.72 4.91 -4.73
N PRO A 427 -13.03 4.01 -3.78
CA PRO A 427 -14.38 3.90 -3.21
C PRO A 427 -14.90 5.19 -2.56
N TRP A 428 -14.02 6.07 -2.08
CA TRP A 428 -14.39 7.35 -1.46
C TRP A 428 -14.41 8.54 -2.44
N ASP A 429 -14.11 8.33 -3.73
CA ASP A 429 -14.24 9.40 -4.71
C ASP A 429 -15.72 9.84 -4.78
N ALA A 430 -15.97 11.15 -4.73
CA ALA A 430 -17.29 11.67 -5.05
C ALA A 430 -17.63 11.35 -6.51
N MET A 431 -18.93 11.18 -6.82
CA MET A 431 -19.36 10.87 -8.19
C MET A 431 -18.84 11.85 -9.27
N PRO A 432 -18.77 13.18 -9.04
CA PRO A 432 -18.13 14.10 -9.99
C PRO A 432 -16.63 13.82 -10.18
N THR A 433 -15.90 13.50 -9.11
CA THR A 433 -14.49 13.12 -9.17
C THR A 433 -14.29 11.85 -9.99
N ALA A 434 -15.14 10.84 -9.78
CA ALA A 434 -15.14 9.62 -10.56
C ALA A 434 -15.45 9.88 -12.04
N ALA A 435 -16.44 10.74 -12.33
CA ALA A 435 -16.76 11.16 -13.69
C ALA A 435 -15.56 11.82 -14.38
N ARG A 436 -14.87 12.73 -13.68
CA ARG A 436 -13.66 13.40 -14.19
C ARG A 436 -12.56 12.41 -14.52
N LYS A 437 -12.24 11.47 -13.62
CA LYS A 437 -11.21 10.44 -13.84
C LYS A 437 -11.50 9.59 -15.08
N VAL A 438 -12.75 9.11 -15.20
CA VAL A 438 -13.20 8.31 -16.35
C VAL A 438 -13.13 9.11 -17.66
N LEU A 439 -13.68 10.33 -17.67
CA LEU A 439 -13.72 11.18 -18.87
C LEU A 439 -12.32 11.61 -19.30
N SER A 440 -11.45 11.99 -18.36
CA SER A 440 -10.07 12.40 -18.63
C SER A 440 -9.27 11.27 -19.27
N TYR A 441 -9.42 10.04 -18.76
CA TYR A 441 -8.75 8.88 -19.34
C TYR A 441 -9.14 8.69 -20.81
N TRP A 442 -10.44 8.61 -21.11
CA TRP A 442 -10.89 8.36 -22.48
C TRP A 442 -10.66 9.55 -23.41
N TYR A 443 -10.66 10.78 -22.89
CA TYR A 443 -10.30 11.95 -23.67
C TYR A 443 -8.83 11.92 -24.11
N ARG A 444 -7.91 11.52 -23.21
CA ARG A 444 -6.50 11.29 -23.57
C ARG A 444 -6.35 10.20 -24.63
N GLN A 445 -7.10 9.09 -24.53
CA GLN A 445 -7.09 8.06 -25.56
C GLN A 445 -7.57 8.60 -26.92
N THR A 446 -8.63 9.42 -26.94
CA THR A 446 -9.07 10.10 -28.17
C THR A 446 -7.99 11.01 -28.75
N ARG A 447 -7.23 11.73 -27.92
CA ARG A 447 -6.14 12.60 -28.35
C ARG A 447 -4.93 11.83 -28.89
N ALA A 448 -4.57 10.73 -28.23
CA ALA A 448 -3.46 9.87 -28.64
C ALA A 448 -3.64 9.31 -30.06
N HIS A 449 -4.87 8.91 -30.40
CA HIS A 449 -5.19 8.32 -31.70
C HIS A 449 -5.63 9.32 -32.79
N GLU A 450 -5.64 10.62 -32.48
CA GLU A 450 -6.12 11.65 -33.41
C GLU A 450 -5.19 11.78 -34.62
N ALA A 451 -3.87 11.84 -34.41
CA ALA A 451 -2.89 12.01 -35.47
C ALA A 451 -2.90 10.81 -36.43
N GLY A 452 -2.90 9.59 -35.87
CA GLY A 452 -3.04 8.35 -36.63
C GLY A 452 -4.35 8.28 -37.42
N THR A 453 -5.48 8.72 -36.83
CA THR A 453 -6.77 8.78 -37.53
C THR A 453 -6.74 9.75 -38.72
N ARG A 454 -6.06 10.90 -38.58
CA ARG A 454 -5.92 11.90 -39.65
C ARG A 454 -5.09 11.39 -40.82
N LEU A 455 -3.94 10.76 -40.53
CA LEU A 455 -3.09 10.11 -41.55
C LEU A 455 -3.82 8.93 -42.19
N GLY A 456 -4.44 8.11 -41.33
CA GLY A 456 -5.14 6.84 -41.56
C GLY A 456 -4.44 5.87 -42.51
N GLU A 457 -3.15 5.71 -42.27
CA GLU A 457 -2.34 4.59 -42.74
C GLU A 457 -2.75 3.29 -42.01
N ASP A 458 -3.08 3.39 -40.72
CA ASP A 458 -3.60 2.29 -39.90
C ASP A 458 -5.11 2.48 -39.59
N PRO A 459 -5.99 1.54 -40.02
CA PRO A 459 -7.41 1.55 -39.65
C PRO A 459 -7.71 1.39 -38.15
N GLU A 460 -6.76 0.86 -37.37
CA GLU A 460 -6.95 0.65 -35.93
C GLU A 460 -6.85 1.95 -35.12
N GLU A 461 -6.09 2.94 -35.59
CA GLU A 461 -6.09 4.29 -35.01
C GLU A 461 -7.51 4.91 -35.01
N LEU A 462 -8.22 4.77 -36.13
CA LEU A 462 -9.61 5.21 -36.25
C LEU A 462 -10.54 4.37 -35.36
N HIS A 463 -10.30 3.06 -35.26
CA HIS A 463 -11.04 2.16 -34.39
C HIS A 463 -10.95 2.61 -32.92
N ASP A 464 -9.73 2.82 -32.43
CA ASP A 464 -9.46 3.15 -31.04
C ASP A 464 -9.95 4.56 -30.68
N MET A 465 -9.78 5.54 -31.57
CA MET A 465 -10.36 6.87 -31.39
C MET A 465 -11.90 6.82 -31.29
N ARG A 466 -12.56 5.98 -32.11
CA ARG A 466 -14.01 5.75 -32.05
C ARG A 466 -14.41 5.04 -30.76
N VAL A 467 -13.66 4.03 -30.33
CA VAL A 467 -13.91 3.31 -29.07
C VAL A 467 -13.85 4.29 -27.90
N ALA A 468 -12.80 5.11 -27.81
CA ALA A 468 -12.63 6.13 -26.77
C ALA A 468 -13.78 7.16 -26.77
N THR A 469 -14.16 7.68 -27.95
CA THR A 469 -15.30 8.62 -28.09
C THR A 469 -16.60 8.01 -27.59
N ARG A 470 -16.86 6.73 -27.93
CA ARG A 470 -18.04 6.00 -27.48
C ARG A 470 -18.03 5.75 -25.97
N ARG A 471 -16.86 5.44 -25.40
CA ARG A 471 -16.68 5.26 -23.95
C ARG A 471 -16.96 6.56 -23.19
N MET A 472 -16.49 7.71 -23.67
CA MET A 472 -16.84 9.02 -23.10
C MET A 472 -18.34 9.28 -23.10
N ARG A 473 -19.04 9.00 -24.22
CA ARG A 473 -20.51 9.15 -24.28
C ARG A 473 -21.22 8.28 -23.25
N SER A 474 -20.76 7.04 -23.08
CA SER A 474 -21.31 6.13 -22.08
C SER A 474 -21.03 6.60 -20.66
N ALA A 475 -19.84 7.15 -20.39
CA ALA A 475 -19.50 7.74 -19.11
C ALA A 475 -20.42 8.93 -18.79
N LEU A 476 -20.62 9.87 -19.71
CA LEU A 476 -21.54 10.99 -19.51
C LEU A 476 -22.97 10.51 -19.18
N ASN A 477 -23.45 9.49 -19.88
CA ASN A 477 -24.78 8.93 -19.59
C ASN A 477 -24.84 8.23 -18.22
N LEU A 478 -23.77 7.54 -17.81
CA LEU A 478 -23.68 6.87 -16.52
C LEU A 478 -23.69 7.88 -15.36
N PHE A 479 -22.97 9.00 -15.51
CA PHE A 479 -22.83 10.01 -14.47
C PHE A 479 -23.90 11.11 -14.52
N ARG A 480 -24.79 11.14 -15.52
CA ARG A 480 -25.77 12.22 -15.76
C ARG A 480 -26.65 12.63 -14.57
N GLY A 481 -26.87 11.75 -13.60
CA GLY A 481 -27.66 12.04 -12.38
C GLY A 481 -26.84 12.70 -11.27
N TYR A 482 -25.52 12.75 -11.42
CA TYR A 482 -24.56 13.21 -10.42
C TYR A 482 -23.68 14.35 -10.92
N VAL A 483 -23.58 14.50 -12.23
CA VAL A 483 -22.99 15.66 -12.90
C VAL A 483 -24.09 16.25 -13.78
N THR A 484 -24.53 17.45 -13.45
CA THR A 484 -25.57 18.19 -14.18
C THR A 484 -25.07 19.60 -14.51
N GLY A 485 -25.44 20.11 -15.68
CA GLY A 485 -25.07 21.46 -16.07
C GLY A 485 -24.95 21.66 -17.58
N PRO A 486 -24.98 22.91 -18.05
CA PRO A 486 -24.91 23.23 -19.48
C PRO A 486 -23.65 22.67 -20.18
N ALA A 487 -22.53 22.58 -19.46
CA ALA A 487 -21.27 22.05 -20.01
C ALA A 487 -21.39 20.57 -20.44
N ILE A 488 -22.09 19.74 -19.66
CA ILE A 488 -22.25 18.30 -19.92
C ILE A 488 -23.13 18.07 -21.13
N ALA A 489 -24.26 18.77 -21.23
CA ALA A 489 -25.14 18.69 -22.40
C ALA A 489 -24.41 19.12 -23.68
N ARG A 490 -23.64 20.22 -23.59
CA ARG A 490 -22.83 20.74 -24.70
C ARG A 490 -21.76 19.74 -25.16
N VAL A 491 -21.01 19.15 -24.22
CA VAL A 491 -20.01 18.13 -24.53
C VAL A 491 -20.67 16.86 -25.08
N GLY A 492 -21.79 16.43 -24.51
CA GLY A 492 -22.53 15.25 -24.97
C GLY A 492 -22.96 15.36 -26.44
N GLU A 493 -23.50 16.53 -26.84
CA GLU A 493 -23.87 16.80 -28.22
C GLU A 493 -22.64 16.80 -29.15
N ARG A 494 -21.52 17.39 -28.73
CA ARG A 494 -20.30 17.39 -29.55
C ARG A 494 -19.66 16.01 -29.69
N LEU A 495 -19.66 15.20 -28.62
CA LEU A 495 -19.24 13.80 -28.68
C LEU A 495 -20.14 12.97 -29.60
N ARG A 496 -21.45 13.28 -29.66
CA ARG A 496 -22.37 12.64 -30.61
C ARG A 496 -21.95 12.93 -32.05
N ARG A 497 -21.59 14.18 -32.37
CA ARG A 497 -21.12 14.58 -33.71
C ARG A 497 -19.78 13.96 -34.06
N ALA A 498 -18.80 14.01 -33.15
CA ALA A 498 -17.51 13.34 -33.33
C ALA A 498 -17.68 11.83 -33.55
N GLY A 499 -18.50 11.18 -32.73
CA GLY A 499 -18.81 9.76 -32.87
C GLY A 499 -19.52 9.42 -34.19
N ALA A 500 -20.39 10.29 -34.71
CA ALA A 500 -21.04 10.10 -36.00
C ALA A 500 -20.04 10.20 -37.17
N ALA A 501 -19.13 11.19 -37.14
CA ALA A 501 -18.10 11.33 -38.16
C ALA A 501 -17.15 10.12 -38.19
N LEU A 502 -16.67 9.68 -37.02
CA LEU A 502 -15.82 8.49 -36.90
C LEU A 502 -16.57 7.20 -37.30
N GLY A 503 -17.84 7.09 -36.91
CA GLY A 503 -18.68 5.93 -37.21
C GLY A 503 -18.95 5.74 -38.69
N ALA A 504 -19.21 6.83 -39.42
CA ALA A 504 -19.47 6.78 -40.85
C ALA A 504 -18.35 6.12 -41.66
N VAL A 505 -17.09 6.20 -41.20
CA VAL A 505 -15.94 5.53 -41.82
C VAL A 505 -15.82 4.10 -41.30
N ARG A 506 -15.77 3.89 -39.97
CA ARG A 506 -15.54 2.55 -39.40
C ARG A 506 -16.60 1.54 -39.78
N ASP A 507 -17.87 1.95 -39.85
CA ASP A 507 -18.95 1.03 -40.19
C ASP A 507 -18.78 0.52 -41.65
N LEU A 508 -18.21 1.33 -42.55
CA LEU A 508 -17.84 0.90 -43.91
C LEU A 508 -16.57 0.05 -43.95
N ASP A 509 -15.53 0.39 -43.16
CA ASP A 509 -14.32 -0.45 -43.08
C ASP A 509 -14.66 -1.87 -42.63
N VAL A 510 -15.53 -2.01 -41.61
CA VAL A 510 -16.01 -3.32 -41.14
C VAL A 510 -16.84 -4.02 -42.22
N ALA A 511 -17.77 -3.32 -42.88
CA ALA A 511 -18.59 -3.94 -43.91
C ALA A 511 -17.76 -4.45 -45.11
N ILE A 512 -16.78 -3.67 -45.55
CA ILE A 512 -15.85 -4.02 -46.63
C ILE A 512 -15.05 -5.27 -46.25
N ALA A 513 -14.42 -5.28 -45.07
CA ALA A 513 -13.61 -6.42 -44.62
C ALA A 513 -14.43 -7.73 -44.54
N ARG A 514 -15.68 -7.65 -44.06
CA ARG A 514 -16.58 -8.82 -44.01
C ARG A 514 -16.99 -9.32 -45.39
N ALA A 515 -17.25 -8.41 -46.33
CA ALA A 515 -17.59 -8.78 -47.70
C ALA A 515 -16.40 -9.34 -48.48
N GLU A 516 -15.18 -8.86 -48.22
CA GLU A 516 -13.93 -9.42 -48.77
C GLU A 516 -13.72 -10.85 -48.26
N ALA A 517 -13.80 -11.08 -46.95
CA ALA A 517 -13.68 -12.42 -46.37
C ALA A 517 -14.72 -13.39 -46.95
N PHE A 518 -15.97 -12.95 -47.14
CA PHE A 518 -17.00 -13.78 -47.77
C PHE A 518 -16.69 -14.10 -49.23
N ALA A 519 -16.14 -13.14 -50.00
CA ALA A 519 -15.73 -13.36 -51.38
C ALA A 519 -14.60 -14.39 -51.48
N ASP A 520 -13.62 -14.31 -50.57
CA ASP A 520 -12.49 -15.24 -50.50
C ASP A 520 -12.93 -16.68 -50.18
N GLU A 521 -13.95 -16.85 -49.33
CA GLU A 521 -14.52 -18.16 -48.97
C GLU A 521 -15.39 -18.79 -50.07
N HIS A 522 -15.89 -18.00 -51.04
CA HIS A 522 -16.87 -18.44 -52.04
C HIS A 522 -16.38 -18.17 -53.45
N GLU A 523 -15.37 -18.93 -53.88
CA GLU A 523 -14.79 -18.86 -55.23
C GLU A 523 -15.90 -18.96 -56.31
N GLY A 524 -15.99 -17.92 -57.15
CA GLY A 524 -16.97 -17.81 -58.23
C GLY A 524 -18.07 -16.76 -58.03
N LEU A 525 -18.20 -16.16 -56.84
CA LEU A 525 -19.12 -15.03 -56.60
C LEU A 525 -18.41 -13.68 -56.81
N ASP A 526 -18.92 -12.85 -57.74
CA ASP A 526 -18.38 -11.49 -57.96
C ASP A 526 -19.04 -10.46 -57.02
N LEU A 527 -18.28 -10.02 -56.01
CA LEU A 527 -18.63 -8.93 -55.08
C LEU A 527 -17.98 -7.59 -55.45
N THR A 528 -17.18 -7.54 -56.51
CA THR A 528 -16.46 -6.33 -56.96
C THR A 528 -17.36 -5.11 -57.13
N PRO A 529 -18.58 -5.21 -57.72
CA PRO A 529 -19.47 -4.07 -57.86
C PRO A 529 -19.92 -3.47 -56.52
N LEU A 530 -20.21 -4.33 -55.54
CA LEU A 530 -20.62 -3.94 -54.18
C LEU A 530 -19.45 -3.26 -53.45
N LEU A 531 -18.30 -3.94 -53.40
CA LEU A 531 -17.08 -3.45 -52.76
C LEU A 531 -16.63 -2.11 -53.33
N ARG A 532 -16.66 -1.94 -54.66
CA ARG A 532 -16.32 -0.66 -55.32
C ARG A 532 -17.22 0.48 -54.86
N ARG A 533 -18.52 0.23 -54.65
CA ARG A 533 -19.46 1.26 -54.19
C ARG A 533 -19.24 1.60 -52.72
N TRP A 534 -19.00 0.60 -51.87
CA TRP A 534 -18.70 0.82 -50.46
C TRP A 534 -17.37 1.55 -50.26
N ARG A 535 -16.32 1.18 -51.00
CA ARG A 535 -15.03 1.89 -51.00
C ARG A 535 -15.20 3.37 -51.38
N ARG A 536 -15.96 3.69 -52.44
CA ARG A 536 -16.29 5.09 -52.79
C ARG A 536 -17.05 5.83 -51.69
N ARG A 537 -18.00 5.17 -51.01
CA ARG A 537 -18.74 5.76 -49.88
C ARG A 537 -17.80 6.01 -48.69
N ARG A 538 -16.86 5.09 -48.46
CA ARG A 538 -15.85 5.14 -47.39
C ARG A 538 -14.87 6.28 -47.62
N ASP A 539 -14.40 6.47 -48.86
CA ASP A 539 -13.50 7.59 -49.20
C ASP A 539 -14.17 8.95 -48.99
N ARG A 540 -15.45 9.09 -49.37
CA ARG A 540 -16.24 10.31 -49.10
C ARG A 540 -16.44 10.54 -47.60
N ALA A 541 -16.75 9.49 -46.84
CA ALA A 541 -16.89 9.56 -45.39
C ALA A 541 -15.56 9.96 -44.73
N ARG A 542 -14.43 9.42 -45.21
CA ARG A 542 -13.08 9.76 -44.76
C ARG A 542 -12.73 11.21 -45.03
N GLN A 543 -13.01 11.73 -46.23
CA GLN A 543 -12.86 13.15 -46.54
C GLN A 543 -13.74 14.05 -45.67
N ALA A 544 -14.95 13.61 -45.32
CA ALA A 544 -15.82 14.33 -44.39
C ALA A 544 -15.27 14.31 -42.94
N LEU A 545 -14.73 13.17 -42.49
CA LEU A 545 -14.08 13.04 -41.19
C LEU A 545 -12.87 13.97 -41.06
N VAL A 546 -11.96 13.97 -42.04
CA VAL A 546 -10.77 14.85 -42.00
C VAL A 546 -11.19 16.31 -41.97
N ARG A 547 -12.14 16.73 -42.83
CA ARG A 547 -12.69 18.09 -42.79
C ARG A 547 -13.34 18.45 -41.46
N TYR A 548 -14.01 17.50 -40.80
CA TYR A 548 -14.56 17.71 -39.47
C TYR A 548 -13.43 17.92 -38.44
N LEU A 549 -12.40 17.07 -38.45
CA LEU A 549 -11.26 17.18 -37.53
C LEU A 549 -10.47 18.49 -37.75
N ASP A 550 -10.42 19.03 -38.97
CA ASP A 550 -9.81 20.34 -39.29
C ASP A 550 -10.71 21.55 -38.99
N SER A 551 -11.95 21.30 -38.58
CA SER A 551 -12.94 22.37 -38.44
C SER A 551 -12.82 23.11 -37.09
N ARG A 552 -13.28 24.37 -37.08
CA ARG A 552 -13.52 25.13 -35.83
C ARG A 552 -14.54 24.45 -34.91
N GLU A 553 -15.35 23.53 -35.41
CA GLU A 553 -16.29 22.76 -34.60
C GLU A 553 -15.56 21.74 -33.72
N TYR A 554 -14.55 21.05 -34.27
CA TYR A 554 -13.74 20.10 -33.51
C TYR A 554 -12.83 20.79 -32.48
N VAL A 555 -12.26 21.95 -32.82
CA VAL A 555 -11.54 22.79 -31.85
C VAL A 555 -12.45 23.20 -30.67
N ARG A 556 -13.69 23.61 -30.95
CA ARG A 556 -14.68 23.92 -29.91
C ARG A 556 -15.10 22.70 -29.07
N PHE A 557 -15.03 21.49 -29.64
CA PHE A 557 -15.20 20.26 -28.87
C PHE A 557 -14.05 20.07 -27.86
N GLN A 558 -12.80 20.22 -28.30
CA GLN A 558 -11.64 20.10 -27.43
C GLN A 558 -11.66 21.14 -26.30
N GLN A 559 -11.98 22.40 -26.62
CA GLN A 559 -12.10 23.48 -25.64
C GLN A 559 -13.15 23.16 -24.57
N SER A 560 -14.37 22.75 -24.94
CA SER A 560 -15.36 22.44 -23.90
C SER A 560 -15.15 21.12 -23.19
N MET A 561 -14.38 20.18 -23.74
CA MET A 561 -13.88 19.06 -22.96
C MET A 561 -12.95 19.56 -21.85
N ALA A 562 -12.01 20.44 -22.17
CA ALA A 562 -11.12 21.03 -21.17
C ALA A 562 -11.92 21.84 -20.11
N GLU A 563 -12.88 22.67 -20.53
CA GLU A 563 -13.78 23.40 -19.63
C GLU A 563 -14.55 22.46 -18.68
N LEU A 564 -15.12 21.37 -19.21
CA LEU A 564 -15.86 20.40 -18.40
C LEU A 564 -14.94 19.68 -17.40
N LEU A 565 -13.74 19.28 -17.81
CA LEU A 565 -12.81 18.60 -16.92
C LEU A 565 -12.33 19.52 -15.79
N ALA A 566 -12.10 20.81 -16.10
CA ALA A 566 -11.76 21.83 -15.11
C ALA A 566 -12.94 22.13 -14.16
N SER A 567 -14.17 22.23 -14.67
CA SER A 567 -15.34 22.49 -13.81
C SER A 567 -15.60 21.36 -12.81
N LEU A 568 -15.35 20.11 -13.22
CA LEU A 568 -15.43 18.93 -12.36
C LEU A 568 -14.30 18.86 -11.30
N GLU A 569 -13.30 19.75 -11.38
CA GLU A 569 -12.19 19.86 -10.43
C GLU A 569 -12.39 20.97 -9.40
N THR A 570 -13.04 22.08 -9.77
CA THR A 570 -13.09 23.30 -8.94
C THR A 570 -14.41 23.59 -8.24
N GLU A 571 -15.54 23.00 -8.66
CA GLU A 571 -16.84 23.38 -8.10
C GLU A 571 -17.07 22.79 -6.69
N GLU A 572 -16.83 23.62 -5.65
CA GLU A 572 -17.26 23.38 -4.26
C GLU A 572 -18.79 23.19 -4.12
N GLY A 573 -19.57 23.56 -5.14
CA GLY A 573 -21.03 23.37 -5.20
C GLY A 573 -21.51 21.92 -5.20
N TRP A 574 -20.64 20.94 -5.48
CA TRP A 574 -20.98 19.51 -5.42
C TRP A 574 -20.62 18.87 -4.07
N ALA A 575 -20.05 19.65 -3.14
CA ALA A 575 -19.55 19.18 -1.84
C ALA A 575 -20.62 19.08 -0.74
N ARG A 576 -21.87 19.49 -0.99
CA ARG A 576 -22.99 19.25 -0.07
C ARG A 576 -23.92 18.16 -0.63
N GLY A 577 -23.56 16.89 -0.39
CA GLY A 577 -24.45 15.74 -0.60
C GLY A 577 -24.06 14.70 -1.66
N THR A 578 -22.84 14.75 -2.22
CA THR A 578 -22.40 13.73 -3.19
C THR A 578 -21.97 12.44 -2.48
N LEU A 579 -22.79 11.40 -2.61
CA LEU A 579 -22.49 10.06 -2.13
C LEU A 579 -21.22 9.51 -2.80
N ALA A 580 -20.40 8.80 -2.02
CA ALA A 580 -19.17 8.17 -2.49
C ALA A 580 -19.45 7.10 -3.57
N VAL A 581 -18.57 7.00 -4.56
CA VAL A 581 -18.71 6.04 -5.67
C VAL A 581 -18.74 4.59 -5.18
N GLY A 582 -18.03 4.27 -4.10
CA GLY A 582 -18.06 2.96 -3.46
C GLY A 582 -19.44 2.60 -2.92
N THR A 583 -20.22 3.58 -2.47
CA THR A 583 -21.60 3.40 -2.00
C THR A 583 -22.61 3.34 -3.15
N LEU A 584 -22.40 4.14 -4.20
CA LEU A 584 -23.35 4.28 -5.30
C LEU A 584 -23.14 3.30 -6.45
N ALA A 585 -21.90 2.99 -6.82
CA ALA A 585 -21.59 2.11 -7.94
C ALA A 585 -22.26 0.72 -7.78
N PRO A 586 -22.23 0.05 -6.60
CA PRO A 586 -22.96 -1.20 -6.41
C PRO A 586 -24.47 -1.05 -6.62
N LYS A 587 -25.08 0.06 -6.16
CA LYS A 587 -26.51 0.36 -6.34
C LYS A 587 -26.87 0.58 -7.81
N MET A 588 -26.07 1.39 -8.51
CA MET A 588 -26.25 1.64 -9.94
C MET A 588 -26.15 0.35 -10.74
N LEU A 589 -25.14 -0.48 -10.45
CA LEU A 589 -24.93 -1.76 -11.12
C LEU A 589 -26.00 -2.79 -10.79
N TYR A 590 -26.53 -2.78 -9.56
CA TYR A 590 -27.67 -3.61 -9.20
C TYR A 590 -28.91 -3.26 -10.04
N VAL A 591 -29.22 -1.97 -10.18
CA VAL A 591 -30.34 -1.49 -11.02
C VAL A 591 -30.09 -1.85 -12.49
N GLN A 592 -28.89 -1.57 -13.02
CA GLN A 592 -28.54 -1.86 -14.40
C GLN A 592 -28.62 -3.37 -14.70
N ASN A 593 -28.14 -4.21 -13.78
CA ASN A 593 -28.26 -5.66 -13.88
C ASN A 593 -29.72 -6.11 -13.82
N ALA A 594 -30.54 -5.51 -12.95
CA ALA A 594 -31.97 -5.80 -12.89
C ALA A 594 -32.67 -5.48 -14.22
N VAL A 595 -32.37 -4.34 -14.85
CA VAL A 595 -32.87 -3.98 -16.19
C VAL A 595 -32.50 -5.05 -17.21
N VAL A 596 -31.22 -5.43 -17.31
CA VAL A 596 -30.77 -6.46 -18.26
C VAL A 596 -31.48 -7.78 -17.99
N THR A 597 -31.52 -8.26 -16.75
CA THR A 597 -32.19 -9.53 -16.41
C THR A 597 -33.70 -9.50 -16.65
N GLY A 598 -34.33 -8.31 -16.59
CA GLY A 598 -35.77 -8.12 -16.80
C GLY A 598 -36.22 -8.45 -18.22
N TYR A 599 -35.34 -8.32 -19.21
CA TYR A 599 -35.63 -8.76 -20.59
C TYR A 599 -36.02 -10.23 -20.65
N GLY A 600 -35.56 -11.07 -19.71
CA GLY A 600 -35.89 -12.49 -19.66
C GLY A 600 -37.38 -12.82 -19.68
N ALA A 601 -38.26 -11.88 -19.31
CA ALA A 601 -39.72 -12.06 -19.37
C ALA A 601 -40.31 -11.90 -20.79
N VAL A 602 -39.55 -11.36 -21.73
CA VAL A 602 -40.03 -10.96 -23.08
C VAL A 602 -39.10 -11.44 -24.20
N LEU A 603 -38.19 -12.39 -23.90
CA LEU A 603 -37.19 -12.85 -24.87
C LEU A 603 -37.64 -14.00 -25.78
N ASP A 604 -38.73 -14.69 -25.43
CA ASP A 604 -39.27 -15.76 -26.27
C ASP A 604 -39.75 -15.17 -27.61
N ASN A 605 -39.11 -15.57 -28.71
CA ASN A 605 -39.31 -15.00 -30.06
C ASN A 605 -39.14 -13.47 -30.13
N ALA A 606 -38.21 -12.91 -29.34
CA ALA A 606 -37.98 -11.46 -29.32
C ALA A 606 -37.66 -10.89 -30.70
N PRO A 607 -38.33 -9.82 -31.14
CA PRO A 607 -37.99 -9.15 -32.39
C PRO A 607 -36.60 -8.48 -32.30
N VAL A 608 -35.94 -8.29 -33.44
CA VAL A 608 -34.59 -7.70 -33.55
C VAL A 608 -34.48 -6.36 -32.80
N GLN A 609 -35.52 -5.54 -32.79
CA GLN A 609 -35.55 -4.25 -32.09
C GLN A 609 -35.41 -4.43 -30.57
N LEU A 610 -36.00 -5.48 -30.00
CA LEU A 610 -35.91 -5.80 -28.59
C LEU A 610 -34.52 -6.36 -28.24
N LEU A 611 -33.95 -7.21 -29.09
CA LEU A 611 -32.56 -7.68 -28.96
C LEU A 611 -31.54 -6.53 -29.05
N HIS A 612 -31.81 -5.54 -29.91
CA HIS A 612 -31.01 -4.32 -30.01
C HIS A 612 -31.09 -3.47 -28.73
N ALA A 613 -32.28 -3.33 -28.13
CA ALA A 613 -32.45 -2.65 -26.85
C ALA A 613 -31.67 -3.38 -25.73
N LEU A 614 -31.79 -4.71 -25.66
CA LEU A 614 -31.00 -5.53 -24.74
C LEU A 614 -29.49 -5.33 -24.94
N ARG A 615 -29.00 -5.27 -26.18
CA ARG A 615 -27.58 -5.00 -26.48
C ARG A 615 -27.13 -3.66 -25.91
N ILE A 616 -27.94 -2.62 -26.02
CA ILE A 616 -27.63 -1.29 -25.47
C ILE A 616 -27.52 -1.38 -23.94
N ASP A 617 -28.47 -2.03 -23.28
CA ASP A 617 -28.48 -2.13 -21.81
C ASP A 617 -27.38 -3.07 -21.27
N ALA A 618 -27.08 -4.17 -21.96
CA ALA A 618 -25.94 -5.03 -21.66
C ALA A 618 -24.62 -4.26 -21.77
N LYS A 619 -24.48 -3.41 -22.80
CA LYS A 619 -23.31 -2.54 -22.97
C LYS A 619 -23.20 -1.49 -21.87
N ARG A 620 -24.32 -0.92 -21.41
CA ARG A 620 -24.35 -0.01 -20.26
C ARG A 620 -23.90 -0.71 -18.98
N LEU A 621 -24.39 -1.94 -18.73
CA LEU A 621 -23.94 -2.77 -17.61
C LEU A 621 -22.43 -3.06 -17.70
N ARG A 622 -21.95 -3.49 -18.87
CA ARG A 622 -20.52 -3.74 -19.10
C ARG A 622 -19.68 -2.51 -18.80
N TYR A 623 -20.07 -1.35 -19.34
CA TYR A 623 -19.35 -0.11 -19.13
C TYR A 623 -19.37 0.36 -17.68
N GLY A 624 -20.50 0.19 -16.97
CA GLY A 624 -20.53 0.41 -15.53
C GLY A 624 -19.53 -0.48 -14.78
N LEU A 625 -19.52 -1.79 -15.08
CA LEU A 625 -18.59 -2.75 -14.47
C LEU A 625 -17.12 -2.41 -14.77
N GLU A 626 -16.82 -2.04 -16.02
CA GLU A 626 -15.46 -1.69 -16.45
C GLU A 626 -14.99 -0.35 -15.89
N PHE A 627 -15.87 0.66 -15.85
CA PHE A 627 -15.51 1.96 -15.28
C PHE A 627 -15.31 1.85 -13.78
N PHE A 628 -16.20 1.18 -13.05
CA PHE A 628 -16.09 1.03 -11.60
C PHE A 628 -15.23 -0.16 -11.16
N ARG A 629 -14.49 -0.80 -12.08
CA ARG A 629 -13.74 -2.03 -11.80
C ARG A 629 -12.86 -1.94 -10.55
N GLU A 630 -12.21 -0.79 -10.34
CA GLU A 630 -11.28 -0.56 -9.24
C GLU A 630 -11.94 -0.38 -7.87
N VAL A 631 -13.25 -0.12 -7.84
CA VAL A 631 -14.04 0.05 -6.60
C VAL A 631 -14.97 -1.13 -6.35
N LEU A 632 -14.96 -2.13 -7.23
CA LEU A 632 -15.78 -3.33 -7.13
C LEU A 632 -14.94 -4.54 -6.69
N PRO A 633 -15.49 -5.41 -5.81
CA PRO A 633 -14.90 -6.70 -5.49
C PRO A 633 -14.60 -7.56 -6.73
N ASP A 634 -13.57 -8.40 -6.66
CA ASP A 634 -13.12 -9.25 -7.75
C ASP A 634 -14.24 -10.18 -8.27
N GLU A 635 -15.16 -10.62 -7.41
CA GLU A 635 -16.30 -11.45 -7.81
C GLU A 635 -17.26 -10.72 -8.76
N LEU A 636 -17.37 -9.40 -8.65
CA LEU A 636 -18.14 -8.59 -9.60
C LEU A 636 -17.37 -8.31 -10.88
N GLN A 637 -16.04 -8.21 -10.81
CA GLN A 637 -15.21 -8.10 -12.01
C GLN A 637 -15.29 -9.36 -12.87
N ALA A 638 -15.46 -10.54 -12.26
CA ALA A 638 -15.68 -11.80 -12.96
C ALA A 638 -16.97 -11.82 -13.82
N LEU A 639 -17.89 -10.86 -13.63
CA LEU A 639 -19.07 -10.70 -14.49
C LEU A 639 -18.73 -10.06 -15.83
N ILE A 640 -17.66 -9.26 -15.93
CA ILE A 640 -17.25 -8.56 -17.16
C ILE A 640 -17.14 -9.55 -18.36
N PRO A 641 -16.36 -10.65 -18.29
CA PRO A 641 -16.25 -11.58 -19.42
C PRO A 641 -17.57 -12.25 -19.79
N VAL A 642 -18.51 -12.37 -18.83
CA VAL A 642 -19.83 -12.95 -19.10
C VAL A 642 -20.72 -11.97 -19.87
N VAL A 643 -20.75 -10.71 -19.43
CA VAL A 643 -21.49 -9.65 -20.14
C VAL A 643 -20.88 -9.39 -21.51
N VAL A 644 -19.55 -9.51 -21.65
CA VAL A 644 -18.85 -9.46 -22.94
C VAL A 644 -19.38 -10.55 -23.88
N ARG A 645 -19.42 -11.83 -23.48
CA ARG A 645 -19.95 -12.90 -24.33
C ARG A 645 -21.39 -12.65 -24.80
N LEU A 646 -22.27 -12.20 -23.89
CA LEU A 646 -23.64 -11.85 -24.26
C LEU A 646 -23.65 -10.69 -25.27
N GLN A 647 -22.82 -9.66 -25.04
CA GLN A 647 -22.74 -8.51 -25.92
C GLN A 647 -22.12 -8.85 -27.27
N ASP A 648 -21.14 -9.73 -27.34
CA ASP A 648 -20.47 -10.15 -28.58
C ASP A 648 -21.47 -10.89 -29.47
N HIS A 649 -22.22 -11.84 -28.90
CA HIS A 649 -23.29 -12.54 -29.62
C HIS A 649 -24.40 -11.59 -30.12
N LEU A 650 -24.88 -10.67 -29.26
CA LEU A 650 -25.83 -9.63 -29.68
C LEU A 650 -25.22 -8.64 -30.70
N GLY A 651 -23.89 -8.47 -30.66
CA GLY A 651 -23.10 -7.67 -31.58
C GLY A 651 -23.10 -8.29 -32.97
N GLU A 652 -22.80 -9.59 -33.07
CA GLU A 652 -22.83 -10.35 -34.32
C GLU A 652 -24.22 -10.28 -34.98
N LEU A 653 -25.30 -10.50 -34.23
CA LEU A 653 -26.68 -10.34 -34.71
C LEU A 653 -26.92 -8.94 -35.28
N HIS A 654 -26.50 -7.91 -34.55
CA HIS A 654 -26.66 -6.53 -35.00
C HIS A 654 -25.80 -6.22 -36.23
N ASP A 655 -24.62 -6.81 -36.33
CA ASP A 655 -23.71 -6.60 -37.44
C ASP A 655 -24.22 -7.30 -38.72
N GLU A 656 -24.88 -8.47 -38.62
CA GLU A 656 -25.64 -9.07 -39.74
C GLU A 656 -26.78 -8.16 -40.20
N TYR A 657 -27.59 -7.64 -39.26
CA TYR A 657 -28.67 -6.71 -39.57
C TYR A 657 -28.17 -5.44 -40.31
N VAL A 658 -27.07 -4.86 -39.84
CA VAL A 658 -26.44 -3.69 -40.48
C VAL A 658 -25.92 -4.06 -41.87
N ALA A 659 -25.26 -5.21 -42.03
CA ALA A 659 -24.76 -5.67 -43.33
C ALA A 659 -25.89 -5.83 -44.35
N MET A 660 -26.98 -6.53 -43.97
CA MET A 660 -28.15 -6.69 -44.83
C MET A 660 -28.78 -5.35 -45.22
N THR A 661 -28.93 -4.42 -44.27
CA THR A 661 -29.46 -3.08 -44.54
C THR A 661 -28.59 -2.34 -45.56
N MET A 662 -27.26 -2.40 -45.41
CA MET A 662 -26.31 -1.75 -46.32
C MET A 662 -26.32 -2.38 -47.72
N ILE A 663 -26.49 -3.70 -47.82
CA ILE A 663 -26.64 -4.42 -49.09
C ILE A 663 -27.97 -3.99 -49.75
N ASP A 664 -29.08 -3.98 -49.01
CA ASP A 664 -30.40 -3.60 -49.52
C ASP A 664 -30.44 -2.15 -50.02
N GLU A 665 -29.85 -1.20 -49.29
CA GLU A 665 -29.66 0.19 -49.74
C GLU A 665 -28.87 0.25 -51.05
N THR A 666 -27.87 -0.61 -51.20
CA THR A 666 -27.04 -0.68 -52.40
C THR A 666 -27.84 -1.23 -53.58
N LEU A 667 -28.61 -2.29 -53.37
CA LEU A 667 -29.43 -2.95 -54.39
C LEU A 667 -30.62 -2.08 -54.85
N ARG A 668 -31.30 -1.38 -53.94
CA ARG A 668 -32.43 -0.46 -54.27
C ARG A 668 -32.05 0.67 -55.24
N GLY A 669 -30.76 0.97 -55.37
CA GLY A 669 -30.28 2.03 -56.24
C GLY A 669 -30.12 1.68 -57.73
N HIS A 670 -30.42 0.45 -58.20
CA HIS A 670 -30.19 0.03 -59.60
C HIS A 670 -31.27 -0.92 -60.18
N GLU A 671 -31.60 -0.68 -61.45
CA GLU A 671 -32.60 -1.39 -62.29
C GLU A 671 -31.98 -2.44 -63.25
N ARG A 672 -30.69 -2.83 -63.12
CA ARG A 672 -30.02 -3.75 -64.07
C ARG A 672 -29.62 -5.09 -63.45
N ALA A 673 -30.45 -6.09 -63.72
CA ALA A 673 -30.51 -7.45 -63.18
C ALA A 673 -29.40 -8.44 -63.61
N ARG A 674 -28.14 -8.03 -63.77
CA ARG A 674 -27.04 -9.00 -64.03
C ARG A 674 -25.78 -8.85 -63.17
N SER A 675 -25.66 -7.78 -62.38
CA SER A 675 -24.46 -7.49 -61.57
C SER A 675 -24.68 -7.66 -60.06
N SER A 676 -25.73 -8.37 -59.64
CA SER A 676 -26.16 -8.47 -58.23
C SER A 676 -26.14 -9.88 -57.65
N ALA A 677 -25.75 -10.90 -58.42
CA ALA A 677 -25.78 -12.29 -57.96
C ALA A 677 -24.91 -12.51 -56.69
N GLY A 678 -23.66 -12.01 -56.70
CA GLY A 678 -22.78 -12.08 -55.53
C GLY A 678 -23.31 -11.30 -54.31
N ALA A 679 -23.92 -10.13 -54.54
CA ALA A 679 -24.51 -9.33 -53.46
C ALA A 679 -25.78 -9.97 -52.86
N LEU A 680 -26.61 -10.61 -53.68
CA LEU A 680 -27.78 -11.38 -53.24
C LEU A 680 -27.35 -12.63 -52.46
N ALA A 681 -26.36 -13.37 -52.96
CA ALA A 681 -25.79 -14.52 -52.26
C ALA A 681 -25.18 -14.13 -50.91
N TYR A 682 -24.45 -13.00 -50.85
CA TYR A 682 -23.93 -12.49 -49.58
C TYR A 682 -25.06 -12.10 -48.61
N ARG A 683 -26.13 -11.47 -49.11
CA ARG A 683 -27.31 -11.16 -48.31
C ARG A 683 -27.99 -12.42 -47.77
N GLU A 684 -28.16 -13.45 -48.59
CA GLU A 684 -28.72 -14.75 -48.17
C GLU A 684 -27.84 -15.41 -47.11
N ALA A 685 -26.52 -15.35 -47.25
CA ALA A 685 -25.59 -15.84 -46.23
C ALA A 685 -25.74 -15.05 -44.91
N CYS A 686 -25.91 -13.73 -44.95
CA CYS A 686 -26.21 -12.93 -43.75
C CYS A 686 -27.53 -13.35 -43.10
N VAL A 687 -28.59 -13.60 -43.87
CA VAL A 687 -29.87 -14.12 -43.34
C VAL A 687 -29.69 -15.48 -42.67
N ALA A 688 -28.94 -16.39 -43.30
CA ALA A 688 -28.68 -17.72 -42.73
C ALA A 688 -27.89 -17.63 -41.42
N ARG A 689 -26.89 -16.73 -41.35
CA ARG A 689 -26.13 -16.48 -40.11
C ARG A 689 -26.97 -15.83 -39.02
N GLU A 690 -27.82 -14.85 -39.36
CA GLU A 690 -28.76 -14.23 -38.41
C GLU A 690 -29.67 -15.31 -37.79
N GLN A 691 -30.28 -16.17 -38.60
CA GLN A 691 -31.11 -17.28 -38.12
C GLN A 691 -30.33 -18.28 -37.24
N ALA A 692 -29.08 -18.56 -37.57
CA ALA A 692 -28.22 -19.43 -36.76
C ALA A 692 -27.89 -18.78 -35.40
N LEU A 693 -27.60 -17.48 -35.38
CA LEU A 693 -27.35 -16.72 -34.17
C LEU A 693 -28.61 -16.60 -33.31
N GLU A 694 -29.79 -16.34 -33.90
CA GLU A 694 -31.07 -16.32 -33.19
C GLU A 694 -31.36 -17.65 -32.48
N LYS A 695 -31.06 -18.78 -33.13
CA LYS A 695 -31.16 -20.12 -32.51
C LYS A 695 -30.16 -20.31 -31.37
N ALA A 696 -28.94 -19.79 -31.52
CA ALA A 696 -27.89 -19.90 -30.50
C ALA A 696 -28.06 -18.91 -29.33
N PHE A 697 -28.90 -17.87 -29.48
CA PHE A 697 -29.11 -16.84 -28.46
C PHE A 697 -29.59 -17.42 -27.12
N GLY A 698 -30.43 -18.47 -27.15
CA GLY A 698 -30.92 -19.12 -25.94
C GLY A 698 -29.81 -19.61 -25.02
N GLU A 699 -28.72 -20.16 -25.58
CA GLU A 699 -27.57 -20.63 -24.82
C GLU A 699 -26.73 -19.47 -24.26
N ALA A 700 -26.49 -18.43 -25.06
CA ALA A 700 -25.80 -17.21 -24.60
C ALA A 700 -26.56 -16.54 -23.44
N TRP A 701 -27.90 -16.47 -23.54
CA TRP A 701 -28.77 -15.93 -22.52
C TRP A 701 -28.79 -16.79 -21.24
N LYS A 702 -28.87 -18.11 -21.38
CA LYS A 702 -28.82 -19.06 -20.26
C LYS A 702 -27.50 -18.98 -19.51
N ALA A 703 -26.38 -18.87 -20.22
CA ALA A 703 -25.05 -18.70 -19.63
C ALA A 703 -24.92 -17.39 -18.82
N PHE A 704 -25.53 -16.30 -19.30
CA PHE A 704 -25.61 -15.05 -18.55
C PHE A 704 -26.49 -15.20 -17.29
N ARG A 705 -27.67 -15.84 -17.41
CA ARG A 705 -28.61 -16.05 -16.30
C ARG A 705 -28.10 -16.98 -15.20
N ALA A 706 -27.24 -17.94 -15.53
CA ALA A 706 -26.66 -18.88 -14.56
C ALA A 706 -25.74 -18.19 -13.53
N GLN A 707 -25.35 -16.94 -13.77
CA GLN A 707 -24.50 -16.17 -12.87
C GLN A 707 -25.25 -15.79 -11.59
N LYS A 708 -24.56 -15.87 -10.45
CA LYS A 708 -25.07 -15.36 -9.16
C LYS A 708 -24.98 -13.83 -9.04
N SER A 709 -24.94 -13.09 -10.16
CA SER A 709 -24.67 -11.64 -10.23
C SER A 709 -25.61 -10.82 -9.34
N ARG A 710 -26.92 -11.10 -9.40
CA ARG A 710 -27.93 -10.42 -8.56
C ARG A 710 -27.72 -10.67 -7.07
N ARG A 711 -27.32 -11.89 -6.68
CA ARG A 711 -27.04 -12.24 -5.28
C ARG A 711 -25.75 -11.57 -4.80
N LEU A 712 -24.72 -11.52 -5.63
CA LEU A 712 -23.45 -10.84 -5.33
C LEU A 712 -23.65 -9.34 -5.16
N LEU A 713 -24.34 -8.69 -6.11
CA LEU A 713 -24.66 -7.26 -6.03
C LEU A 713 -25.55 -6.96 -4.81
N LYS A 714 -26.57 -7.80 -4.53
CA LYS A 714 -27.43 -7.64 -3.34
C LYS A 714 -26.65 -7.81 -2.02
N ARG A 715 -25.66 -8.71 -1.96
CA ARG A 715 -24.79 -8.88 -0.78
C ARG A 715 -23.97 -7.61 -0.53
N GLN A 716 -23.43 -7.00 -1.57
CA GLN A 716 -22.69 -5.73 -1.45
C GLN A 716 -23.57 -4.58 -0.93
N LEU A 717 -24.85 -4.54 -1.33
CA LEU A 717 -25.82 -3.59 -0.78
C LEU A 717 -26.10 -3.79 0.71
N ALA A 718 -26.06 -5.03 1.21
CA ALA A 718 -26.29 -5.34 2.62
C ALA A 718 -25.09 -5.00 3.51
N VAL A 719 -23.86 -5.28 3.04
CA VAL A 719 -22.61 -4.94 3.78
C VAL A 719 -22.44 -3.44 3.98
N GLN A 720 -23.00 -2.62 3.08
CA GLN A 720 -22.94 -1.16 3.16
C GLN A 720 -24.12 -0.51 3.89
N GLY A 721 -25.07 -1.31 4.42
CA GLY A 721 -26.20 -0.82 5.21
C GLY A 721 -25.96 -0.81 6.72
N ASP A 722 -24.86 -1.41 7.19
CA ASP A 722 -24.45 -1.51 8.60
C ASP A 722 -23.29 -0.53 8.96
N LEU A 723 -22.97 0.42 8.06
CA LEU A 723 -22.03 1.54 8.25
C LEU A 723 -22.82 2.86 8.21
#